data_AF-A0A9Q8QEK4-F1
#
_entry.id   AF-A0A9Q8QEK4-F1
#
_cell.length_a   1.000
_cell.length_b   1.000
_cell.length_c   1.000
_cell.angle_alpha   90.00
_cell.angle_beta   90.00
_cell.angle_gamma   90.00
#
_symmetry.space_group_name_H-M   'P 1'
#
loop_
_entity.id
_entity.type
_entity.pdbx_description
1 polymer ?
#
loop_
_entity_poly.entity_id
_entity_poly.type
_entity_poly.pdbx_seq_one_letter_code
_entity_poly.pdbx_strand_id
1 'polypeptide(L)'
;MQYLDRLDESVSCLQTRNMSMEQKVIYDNLDSSKLEDLVELHRKRCADLLRQLRATLLLGNQSPSPKTQAHTSWEVAAQTQVWPDLSRRGLLALLGRLHWRAIPAEWKTAIVSLGANICDLQAVERLYTAKNNRLDFDKELTGLQPRGWDPEEYPDSLLLEIEGNIRIRRTQAGIAAAMREPPRGRSAVMQLNMGEGKSSVIVPIIAAALANGSQLVRVVVAKPQSRQMLDVLVSKLGGLMNRRIYRMPFSRSVKLDVLQVHALTKMYQRCVSDGGVMVVQPEHVLSFQLLAVETAIRGEKGLARTLWHLLKLLNLGARDIVDESDENFSTKFELVYTIGDQRTVEHGPERWAVIQLVLGIIVKYARRAKAESAQGLEFDEESRASFPLTRFLSSAAGDGILLRSVAEICELGFQNFPIARQSEDMRSRIQDYIMNPNPPVKTTTEVESGPFWTRFKNNVLFLRGLFAGGILRFVFGQKRWRVNYGLDPARKPSTRLAVPYRAKDSPSLRSEFSHPDVVVCLTCLSYYYGGLGDEDLTMSLDLLLRSDQVDLEYKAWVATSDGLRESFHHPRSINLRDREQCFRDVFPSFRRSKGAVDYFLSHFVFPLEMKEFPHKLSASGWDLATPRQQPLTGFSGTNDSQHVLPTPIVQLELPSQKHTNALVLEHLLRPENSVASLCEEGLPGICRGQALLQLIVKMSPEVRVVLDVGALVLDMTNEQFAHEWLKATDGRDDIEAVVYCNNDDHICVLDRRGQVELLAVSPFGGRLGRCVVFLDEAHTRGIDLRLPSDYRAAVTLGADLTKDRLIQACMRMRKLGFGQSVVFCVPEEIETKMRDMAAAAAKDGPITVGNVLEWAIQGTWADTSRSIPLWATQGKTFARNKSLWETIEREDGGLLVHGDTAKDFLEDEAQSLEVRYRPNHADRSRISEATEAPTDQAILDQVVQRCELYGETEISSSRLQEEQERELAPEIEQERQLERPRPANPAKHAVHNAVRKFVQTGIIDEGTRDEAFALAFDVFRRTSASAHLDLDHFPQALLVTKDFERTVIPTPAAGFCMDSYVRPVQWVLSDRKTTFVILSPFEANELMTEIGASKAVTLHLFAPRTNQVLRPLDNLDLYTIPSAPVPFHPIPVRIRIELMLFSGQHYFDSYDQYVSVCDFLCLAHEATSGGRRVGPDGFIEPEDHPPGRDASSIFRESPVRFLKVLMTQVLRSGRDIEKTHLGRLLEGVLLTSQDLDS
;
A
#
# COMPACT_ATOMS: atom_id res chain seq x y z
N MET A 1 -19.57 27.64 0.59
CA MET A 1 -19.60 29.13 0.60
C MET A 1 -18.20 29.71 0.49
N GLN A 2 -17.27 29.47 1.42
CA GLN A 2 -15.91 30.07 1.38
C GLN A 2 -15.12 29.89 0.06
N TYR A 3 -15.23 28.74 -0.62
CA TYR A 3 -14.58 28.53 -1.91
C TYR A 3 -15.12 29.46 -3.02
N LEU A 4 -16.45 29.66 -3.04
CA LEU A 4 -17.11 30.53 -4.02
C LEU A 4 -16.72 31.98 -3.80
N ASP A 5 -16.70 32.44 -2.55
CA ASP A 5 -16.30 33.82 -2.21
C ASP A 5 -14.87 34.14 -2.69
N ARG A 6 -13.94 33.19 -2.53
CA ARG A 6 -12.55 33.33 -3.02
C ARG A 6 -12.46 33.29 -4.55
N LEU A 7 -13.28 32.48 -5.20
CA LEU A 7 -13.33 32.43 -6.64
C LEU A 7 -13.88 33.75 -7.22
N ASP A 8 -14.92 34.32 -6.62
CA ASP A 8 -15.47 35.62 -6.98
C ASP A 8 -14.43 36.75 -6.81
N GLU A 9 -13.67 36.73 -5.71
CA GLU A 9 -12.55 37.65 -5.52
C GLU A 9 -11.48 37.48 -6.61
N SER A 10 -11.16 36.23 -6.97
CA SER A 10 -10.22 35.89 -8.05
C SER A 10 -10.68 36.43 -9.41
N VAL A 11 -11.98 36.27 -9.72
CA VAL A 11 -12.62 36.78 -10.95
C VAL A 11 -12.58 38.30 -11.00
N SER A 12 -12.92 38.98 -9.90
CA SER A 12 -12.86 40.45 -9.81
C SER A 12 -11.44 40.99 -10.04
N CYS A 13 -10.43 40.32 -9.45
CA CYS A 13 -9.03 40.65 -9.68
C CYS A 13 -8.60 40.43 -11.14
N LEU A 14 -9.09 39.36 -11.78
CA LEU A 14 -8.81 39.05 -13.18
C LEU A 14 -9.41 40.10 -14.13
N GLN A 15 -10.67 40.48 -13.90
CA GLN A 15 -11.35 41.53 -14.68
C GLN A 15 -10.60 42.86 -14.58
N THR A 16 -10.19 43.25 -13.37
CA THR A 16 -9.38 44.47 -13.14
C THR A 16 -8.05 44.40 -13.88
N ARG A 17 -7.38 43.23 -13.88
CA ARG A 17 -6.13 43.01 -14.61
C ARG A 17 -6.34 43.13 -16.13
N ASN A 18 -7.38 42.52 -16.68
CA ASN A 18 -7.68 42.57 -18.11
C ASN A 18 -7.97 44.01 -18.58
N MET A 19 -8.75 44.78 -17.82
CA MET A 19 -8.97 46.22 -18.08
C MET A 19 -7.67 47.04 -18.07
N SER A 20 -6.71 46.70 -17.20
CA SER A 20 -5.39 47.37 -17.17
C SER A 20 -4.47 46.97 -18.33
N MET A 21 -4.67 45.78 -18.92
CA MET A 21 -3.92 45.28 -20.08
C MET A 21 -4.47 45.85 -21.39
N GLU A 22 -5.79 46.02 -21.51
CA GLU A 22 -6.42 46.68 -22.67
C GLU A 22 -5.97 48.14 -22.83
N GLN A 23 -5.55 48.80 -21.74
CA GLN A 23 -4.94 50.14 -21.77
C GLN A 23 -3.46 50.16 -22.22
N LYS A 24 -2.84 49.00 -22.47
CA LYS A 24 -1.43 48.87 -22.93
C LYS A 24 -1.33 48.18 -24.30
N VAL A 25 -2.04 48.70 -25.30
CA VAL A 25 -1.72 48.39 -26.69
C VAL A 25 -0.76 49.47 -27.20
N ILE A 26 0.54 49.27 -26.99
CA ILE A 26 1.58 49.94 -27.79
C ILE A 26 2.00 48.94 -28.87
N TYR A 27 1.19 48.82 -29.89
CA TYR A 27 1.59 48.23 -31.17
C TYR A 27 1.21 49.25 -32.22
N ASP A 28 2.23 49.90 -32.76
CA ASP A 28 2.22 50.55 -34.09
C ASP A 28 3.58 51.19 -34.45
N ASN A 29 4.58 51.21 -33.56
CA ASN A 29 5.81 52.01 -33.80
C ASN A 29 7.19 51.31 -33.66
N LEU A 30 7.27 50.01 -33.38
CA LEU A 30 8.54 49.26 -33.32
C LEU A 30 8.81 48.53 -34.63
N ASP A 31 9.54 49.19 -35.54
CA ASP A 31 10.08 48.58 -36.77
C ASP A 31 11.33 47.73 -36.46
N SER A 32 11.52 46.68 -37.23
CA SER A 32 12.68 45.77 -37.19
C SER A 32 14.03 46.50 -37.22
N SER A 33 14.12 47.60 -37.97
CA SER A 33 15.28 48.49 -38.03
C SER A 33 15.67 49.07 -36.66
N LYS A 34 14.67 49.49 -35.85
CA LYS A 34 14.90 50.06 -34.51
C LYS A 34 15.39 49.01 -33.51
N LEU A 35 15.01 47.74 -33.66
CA LEU A 35 15.51 46.66 -32.81
C LEU A 35 16.99 46.36 -33.13
N GLU A 36 17.38 46.37 -34.41
CA GLU A 36 18.78 46.22 -34.83
C GLU A 36 19.66 47.37 -34.31
N ASP A 37 19.17 48.61 -34.38
CA ASP A 37 19.84 49.78 -33.80
C ASP A 37 20.04 49.65 -32.27
N LEU A 38 19.04 49.12 -31.56
CA LEU A 38 19.13 48.88 -30.11
C LEU A 38 20.15 47.79 -29.77
N VAL A 39 20.21 46.69 -30.54
CA VAL A 39 21.23 45.64 -30.36
C VAL A 39 22.63 46.25 -30.52
N GLU A 40 22.87 47.03 -31.57
CA GLU A 40 24.19 47.61 -31.84
C GLU A 40 24.57 48.67 -30.80
N LEU A 41 23.59 49.47 -30.32
CA LEU A 41 23.78 50.42 -29.24
C LEU A 41 24.25 49.73 -27.94
N HIS A 42 23.56 48.68 -27.50
CA HIS A 42 23.92 47.96 -26.28
C HIS A 42 25.24 47.20 -26.43
N ARG A 43 25.53 46.64 -27.62
CA ARG A 43 26.82 46.02 -27.93
C ARG A 43 27.97 47.03 -27.82
N LYS A 44 27.81 48.24 -28.37
CA LYS A 44 28.78 49.32 -28.27
C LYS A 44 28.99 49.78 -26.82
N ARG A 45 27.91 49.98 -26.05
CA ARG A 45 27.97 50.33 -24.62
C ARG A 45 28.73 49.31 -23.80
N CYS A 46 28.48 48.01 -24.01
CA CYS A 46 29.23 46.95 -23.34
C CYS A 46 30.74 47.01 -23.68
N ALA A 47 31.08 47.26 -24.95
CA ALA A 47 32.47 47.39 -25.39
C ALA A 47 33.17 48.64 -24.84
N ASP A 48 32.45 49.77 -24.73
CA ASP A 48 32.94 51.01 -24.13
C ASP A 48 33.18 50.84 -22.63
N LEU A 49 32.24 50.26 -21.88
CA LEU A 49 32.39 49.97 -20.44
C LEU A 49 33.57 49.03 -20.15
N LEU A 50 33.73 47.98 -20.96
CA LEU A 50 34.90 47.10 -20.85
C LEU A 50 36.22 47.82 -21.11
N ARG A 51 36.25 48.72 -22.11
CA ARG A 51 37.43 49.55 -22.39
C ARG A 51 37.72 50.52 -21.24
N GLN A 52 36.69 51.14 -20.67
CA GLN A 52 36.82 52.03 -19.51
C GLN A 52 37.35 51.29 -18.29
N LEU A 53 36.78 50.12 -17.93
CA LEU A 53 37.26 49.31 -16.82
C LEU A 53 38.74 48.91 -16.99
N ARG A 54 39.12 48.50 -18.21
CA ARG A 54 40.53 48.21 -18.55
C ARG A 54 41.41 49.45 -18.45
N ALA A 55 40.95 50.60 -18.93
CA ALA A 55 41.69 51.86 -18.87
C ALA A 55 41.87 52.36 -17.43
N THR A 56 40.85 52.27 -16.56
CA THR A 56 40.91 52.66 -15.14
C THR A 56 41.89 51.79 -14.37
N LEU A 57 41.97 50.48 -14.66
CA LEU A 57 43.00 49.59 -14.09
C LEU A 57 44.42 50.00 -14.53
N LEU A 58 44.58 50.42 -15.78
CA LEU A 58 45.86 50.90 -16.31
C LEU A 58 46.25 52.29 -15.79
N LEU A 59 45.27 53.17 -15.54
CA LEU A 59 45.46 54.56 -15.07
C LEU A 59 45.60 54.70 -13.55
N GLY A 60 44.97 53.82 -12.76
CA GLY A 60 45.09 53.80 -11.28
C GLY A 60 46.51 53.59 -10.76
N ASN A 61 47.45 53.24 -11.65
CA ASN A 61 48.88 53.04 -11.37
C ASN A 61 49.80 54.19 -11.83
N GLN A 62 49.27 55.31 -12.32
CA GLN A 62 50.09 56.48 -12.67
C GLN A 62 50.33 57.45 -11.49
N SER A 63 49.79 57.19 -10.30
CA SER A 63 50.09 57.97 -9.09
C SER A 63 51.27 57.36 -8.33
N PRO A 64 52.45 58.03 -8.27
CA PRO A 64 53.55 57.59 -7.43
C PRO A 64 53.26 58.00 -5.98
N SER A 65 53.12 57.05 -5.07
CA SER A 65 53.39 57.32 -3.65
C SER A 65 54.67 56.59 -3.24
N PRO A 66 55.58 57.22 -2.49
CA PRO A 66 56.95 56.75 -2.38
C PRO A 66 57.15 55.85 -1.15
N LYS A 67 57.88 54.76 -1.39
CA LYS A 67 58.83 54.12 -0.47
C LYS A 67 58.30 53.72 0.91
N THR A 68 57.78 52.49 0.98
CA THR A 68 58.17 51.58 2.07
C THR A 68 58.06 50.14 1.58
N GLN A 69 59.07 49.33 1.92
CA GLN A 69 59.28 47.95 1.46
C GLN A 69 58.00 47.09 1.51
N ALA A 70 57.49 46.66 0.35
CA ALA A 70 56.31 45.79 0.26
C ALA A 70 56.54 44.63 -0.73
N HIS A 71 56.67 43.42 -0.20
CA HIS A 71 56.63 42.18 -0.96
C HIS A 71 55.18 41.86 -1.37
N THR A 72 54.64 42.52 -2.39
CA THR A 72 53.29 42.22 -2.88
C THR A 72 53.27 41.94 -4.38
N SER A 73 52.49 40.94 -4.80
CA SER A 73 52.42 40.43 -6.17
C SER A 73 51.95 41.46 -7.20
N TRP A 74 51.28 42.54 -6.78
CA TRP A 74 50.76 43.58 -7.67
C TRP A 74 51.84 44.53 -8.21
N GLU A 75 52.88 44.83 -7.41
CA GLU A 75 54.00 45.67 -7.86
C GLU A 75 54.87 44.93 -8.89
N VAL A 76 55.03 43.61 -8.72
CA VAL A 76 55.74 42.75 -9.68
C VAL A 76 54.97 42.67 -11.00
N ALA A 77 53.64 42.50 -10.97
CA ALA A 77 52.80 42.53 -12.16
C ALA A 77 52.88 43.89 -12.89
N ALA A 78 52.90 45.00 -12.13
CA ALA A 78 53.03 46.34 -12.66
C ALA A 78 54.40 46.60 -13.31
N GLN A 79 55.49 46.14 -12.69
CA GLN A 79 56.86 46.27 -13.22
C GLN A 79 57.14 45.36 -14.42
N THR A 80 56.54 44.16 -14.44
CA THR A 80 56.71 43.18 -15.54
C THR A 80 55.74 43.40 -16.70
N GLN A 81 54.77 44.31 -16.56
CA GLN A 81 53.65 44.50 -17.49
C GLN A 81 52.82 43.23 -17.76
N VAL A 82 52.94 42.21 -16.90
CA VAL A 82 52.19 40.97 -17.00
C VAL A 82 50.94 41.11 -16.13
N TRP A 83 49.85 41.55 -16.75
CA TRP A 83 48.56 41.71 -16.09
C TRP A 83 47.73 40.41 -16.14
N PRO A 84 46.88 40.14 -15.14
CA PRO A 84 45.87 39.09 -15.25
C PRO A 84 44.99 39.33 -16.48
N ASP A 85 44.65 38.27 -17.22
CA ASP A 85 43.74 38.41 -18.36
C ASP A 85 42.33 38.84 -17.89
N LEU A 86 42.00 40.11 -18.15
CA LEU A 86 40.70 40.72 -17.87
C LEU A 86 39.68 40.29 -18.93
N SER A 87 39.36 39.00 -18.90
CA SER A 87 38.24 38.45 -19.67
C SER A 87 36.91 38.95 -19.11
N ARG A 88 35.89 39.06 -19.97
CA ARG A 88 34.51 39.38 -19.54
C ARG A 88 34.05 38.44 -18.42
N ARG A 89 34.39 37.16 -18.55
CA ARG A 89 34.12 36.11 -17.57
C ARG A 89 34.76 36.41 -16.21
N GLY A 90 36.03 36.81 -16.20
CA GLY A 90 36.76 37.15 -14.98
C GLY A 90 36.17 38.35 -14.25
N LEU A 91 35.79 39.41 -14.99
CA LEU A 91 35.13 40.60 -14.42
C LEU A 91 33.74 40.28 -13.87
N LEU A 92 32.96 39.45 -14.56
CA LEU A 92 31.64 39.05 -14.08
C LEU A 92 31.73 38.12 -12.87
N ALA A 93 32.74 37.24 -12.79
CA ALA A 93 32.96 36.38 -11.62
C ALA A 93 33.21 37.16 -10.31
N LEU A 94 33.56 38.45 -10.40
CA LEU A 94 33.69 39.35 -9.26
C LEU A 94 32.34 39.72 -8.62
N LEU A 95 31.22 39.59 -9.34
CA LEU A 95 29.86 39.72 -8.78
C LEU A 95 29.55 38.59 -7.78
N GLY A 96 30.25 37.46 -7.86
CA GLY A 96 30.06 36.34 -6.95
C GLY A 96 30.45 36.68 -5.51
N ARG A 97 29.71 36.08 -4.56
CA ARG A 97 29.84 36.30 -3.10
C ARG A 97 31.29 36.36 -2.57
N LEU A 98 32.16 35.45 -3.02
CA LEU A 98 33.53 35.31 -2.51
C LEU A 98 34.36 36.58 -2.73
N HIS A 99 34.09 37.30 -3.83
CA HIS A 99 34.84 38.49 -4.22
C HIS A 99 34.09 39.77 -3.85
N TRP A 100 32.75 39.78 -3.94
CA TRP A 100 31.92 40.98 -3.83
C TRP A 100 32.18 41.82 -2.57
N ARG A 101 32.44 41.18 -1.43
CA ARG A 101 32.72 41.89 -0.16
C ARG A 101 34.06 42.65 -0.16
N ALA A 102 35.03 42.21 -0.95
CA ALA A 102 36.37 42.81 -1.02
C ALA A 102 36.48 43.95 -2.05
N ILE A 103 35.43 44.18 -2.86
CA ILE A 103 35.46 45.14 -3.97
C ILE A 103 35.05 46.54 -3.47
N PRO A 104 35.79 47.61 -3.82
CA PRO A 104 35.41 49.00 -3.52
C PRO A 104 34.08 49.42 -4.17
N ALA A 105 33.36 50.35 -3.56
CA ALA A 105 32.03 50.80 -4.04
C ALA A 105 32.04 51.28 -5.51
N GLU A 106 33.02 52.06 -5.92
CA GLU A 106 33.14 52.56 -7.30
C GLU A 106 33.27 51.41 -8.32
N TRP A 107 33.98 50.34 -7.94
CA TRP A 107 34.14 49.14 -8.76
C TRP A 107 32.86 48.30 -8.78
N LYS A 108 32.11 48.24 -7.68
CA LYS A 108 30.82 47.56 -7.62
C LYS A 108 29.84 48.16 -8.63
N THR A 109 29.68 49.47 -8.62
CA THR A 109 28.78 50.17 -9.56
C THR A 109 29.20 49.97 -11.01
N ALA A 110 30.50 50.00 -11.30
CA ALA A 110 30.99 49.82 -12.67
C ALA A 110 30.82 48.37 -13.18
N ILE A 111 31.08 47.36 -12.33
CA ILE A 111 30.88 45.93 -12.67
C ILE A 111 29.39 45.61 -12.81
N VAL A 112 28.54 46.14 -11.93
CA VAL A 112 27.08 46.00 -12.02
C VAL A 112 26.55 46.67 -13.27
N SER A 113 27.04 47.86 -13.62
CA SER A 113 26.68 48.55 -14.87
C SER A 113 27.04 47.72 -16.10
N LEU A 114 28.23 47.09 -16.12
CA LEU A 114 28.62 46.16 -17.17
C LEU A 114 27.66 44.96 -17.26
N GLY A 115 27.38 44.30 -16.12
CA GLY A 115 26.48 43.15 -16.07
C GLY A 115 25.05 43.49 -16.51
N ALA A 116 24.52 44.63 -16.05
CA ALA A 116 23.19 45.11 -16.42
C ALA A 116 23.07 45.37 -17.93
N ASN A 117 24.08 46.00 -18.55
CA ASN A 117 24.10 46.23 -20.00
C ASN A 117 24.19 44.92 -20.81
N ILE A 118 24.89 43.90 -20.31
CA ILE A 118 24.93 42.57 -20.93
C ILE A 118 23.55 41.92 -20.89
N CYS A 119 22.86 41.97 -19.75
CA CYS A 119 21.49 41.46 -19.66
C CYS A 119 20.53 42.19 -20.61
N ASP A 120 20.67 43.52 -20.73
CA ASP A 120 19.83 44.32 -21.62
C ASP A 120 20.11 43.96 -23.09
N LEU A 121 21.38 43.78 -23.48
CA LEU A 121 21.75 43.27 -24.81
C LEU A 121 21.09 41.91 -25.09
N GLN A 122 21.23 40.97 -24.17
CA GLN A 122 20.60 39.64 -24.25
C GLN A 122 19.07 39.72 -24.41
N ALA A 123 18.41 40.62 -23.67
CA ALA A 123 16.97 40.80 -23.75
C ALA A 123 16.52 41.34 -25.11
N VAL A 124 17.24 42.31 -25.68
CA VAL A 124 16.94 42.85 -27.01
C VAL A 124 17.18 41.79 -28.10
N GLU A 125 18.23 40.97 -27.99
CA GLU A 125 18.48 39.86 -28.93
C GLU A 125 17.35 38.81 -28.90
N ARG A 126 16.84 38.46 -27.71
CA ARG A 126 15.66 37.58 -27.58
C ARG A 126 14.41 38.22 -28.17
N LEU A 127 14.17 39.50 -27.91
CA LEU A 127 13.04 40.24 -28.48
C LEU A 127 13.09 40.27 -30.01
N TYR A 128 14.27 40.49 -30.60
CA TYR A 128 14.47 40.44 -32.05
C TYR A 128 14.17 39.05 -32.62
N THR A 129 14.57 37.99 -31.92
CA THR A 129 14.28 36.60 -32.30
C THR A 129 12.77 36.30 -32.24
N ALA A 130 12.06 36.89 -31.27
CA ALA A 130 10.63 36.71 -31.06
C ALA A 130 9.74 37.54 -32.00
N LYS A 131 10.30 38.34 -32.93
CA LYS A 131 9.56 39.28 -33.78
C LYS A 131 8.37 38.67 -34.56
N ASN A 132 8.46 37.40 -34.91
CA ASN A 132 7.42 36.68 -35.66
C ASN A 132 6.42 35.91 -34.76
N ASN A 133 6.58 35.97 -33.44
CA ASN A 133 5.73 35.30 -32.46
C ASN A 133 5.26 36.33 -31.42
N ARG A 134 4.07 36.88 -31.64
CA ARG A 134 3.49 37.96 -30.83
C ARG A 134 3.50 37.67 -29.33
N LEU A 135 3.20 36.43 -28.94
CA LEU A 135 3.16 36.03 -27.52
C LEU A 135 4.53 36.08 -26.85
N ASP A 136 5.55 35.56 -27.53
CA ASP A 136 6.91 35.56 -26.99
C ASP A 136 7.52 36.97 -27.07
N PHE A 137 7.13 37.77 -28.07
CA PHE A 137 7.49 39.18 -28.17
C PHE A 137 6.93 40.00 -27.00
N ASP A 138 5.63 39.87 -26.70
CA ASP A 138 4.99 40.59 -25.58
C ASP A 138 5.62 40.21 -24.22
N LYS A 139 5.98 38.93 -24.06
CA LYS A 139 6.68 38.44 -22.86
C LYS A 139 8.09 39.01 -22.73
N GLU A 140 8.87 39.08 -23.81
CA GLU A 140 10.21 39.69 -23.75
C GLU A 140 10.14 41.22 -23.61
N LEU A 141 9.15 41.87 -24.23
CA LEU A 141 8.94 43.32 -24.14
C LEU A 141 8.62 43.75 -22.71
N THR A 142 7.79 42.99 -22.00
CA THR A 142 7.54 43.23 -20.57
C THR A 142 8.78 43.04 -19.69
N GLY A 143 9.75 42.23 -20.14
CA GLY A 143 11.06 42.06 -19.50
C GLY A 143 11.96 43.30 -19.55
N LEU A 144 11.77 44.20 -20.54
CA LEU A 144 12.55 45.44 -20.66
C LEU A 144 12.15 46.53 -19.65
N GLN A 145 11.14 46.28 -18.81
CA GLN A 145 10.80 47.19 -17.71
C GLN A 145 11.96 47.31 -16.71
N PRO A 146 12.06 48.45 -15.97
CA PRO A 146 13.04 48.61 -14.91
C PRO A 146 12.93 47.48 -13.87
N ARG A 147 14.07 46.97 -13.41
CA ARG A 147 14.15 45.91 -12.41
C ARG A 147 13.40 46.31 -11.13
N GLY A 148 12.71 45.35 -10.52
CA GLY A 148 12.02 45.54 -9.23
C GLY A 148 12.90 45.26 -8.02
N TRP A 149 14.22 45.16 -8.22
CA TRP A 149 15.24 44.80 -7.22
C TRP A 149 16.56 45.46 -7.60
N ASP A 150 17.43 45.68 -6.62
CA ASP A 150 18.74 46.32 -6.82
C ASP A 150 19.84 45.28 -7.12
N PRO A 151 20.53 45.35 -8.28
CA PRO A 151 21.64 44.47 -8.59
C PRO A 151 22.89 44.64 -7.73
N GLU A 152 23.08 45.79 -7.05
CA GLU A 152 24.19 45.95 -6.10
C GLU A 152 23.92 45.19 -4.78
N GLU A 153 22.66 45.13 -4.35
CA GLU A 153 22.21 44.35 -3.19
C GLU A 153 22.19 42.84 -3.48
N TYR A 154 21.76 42.45 -4.68
CA TYR A 154 21.63 41.05 -5.11
C TYR A 154 22.46 40.71 -6.37
N PRO A 155 23.80 40.76 -6.31
CA PRO A 155 24.66 40.56 -7.48
C PRO A 155 24.58 39.12 -8.04
N ASP A 156 24.29 38.13 -7.20
CA ASP A 156 24.06 36.74 -7.65
C ASP A 156 22.81 36.64 -8.54
N SER A 157 21.76 37.41 -8.27
CA SER A 157 20.56 37.45 -9.14
C SER A 157 20.90 38.03 -10.52
N LEU A 158 21.83 38.98 -10.59
CA LEU A 158 22.33 39.52 -11.86
C LEU A 158 23.16 38.49 -12.62
N LEU A 159 24.01 37.73 -11.92
CA LEU A 159 24.73 36.61 -12.52
C LEU A 159 23.78 35.55 -13.10
N LEU A 160 22.66 35.27 -12.42
CA LEU A 160 21.65 34.34 -12.92
C LEU A 160 21.05 34.80 -14.25
N GLU A 161 20.74 36.11 -14.37
CA GLU A 161 20.23 36.69 -15.61
C GLU A 161 21.23 36.48 -16.76
N ILE A 162 22.51 36.80 -16.50
CA ILE A 162 23.57 36.75 -17.50
C ILE A 162 23.86 35.31 -17.96
N GLU A 163 24.11 34.39 -17.03
CA GLU A 163 24.43 32.99 -17.37
C GLU A 163 23.21 32.24 -17.90
N GLY A 164 22.03 32.54 -17.35
CA GLY A 164 20.78 31.94 -17.78
C GLY A 164 20.26 32.47 -19.12
N ASN A 165 20.80 33.60 -19.61
CA ASN A 165 20.23 34.38 -20.70
C ASN A 165 18.72 34.62 -20.50
N ILE A 166 18.35 35.09 -19.31
CA ILE A 166 16.97 35.37 -18.90
C ILE A 166 16.85 36.75 -18.25
N ARG A 167 15.62 37.24 -18.12
CA ARG A 167 15.30 38.45 -17.34
C ARG A 167 14.38 38.08 -16.18
N ILE A 168 14.77 38.44 -14.95
CA ILE A 168 13.92 38.20 -13.77
C ILE A 168 12.74 39.18 -13.82
N ARG A 169 11.52 38.65 -13.85
CA ARG A 169 10.29 39.44 -13.92
C ARG A 169 10.01 40.12 -12.57
N ARG A 170 9.33 41.27 -12.60
CA ARG A 170 8.93 41.99 -11.38
C ARG A 170 8.12 41.13 -10.41
N THR A 171 7.23 40.29 -10.93
CA THR A 171 6.44 39.35 -10.12
C THR A 171 7.33 38.33 -9.41
N GLN A 172 8.24 37.68 -10.14
CA GLN A 172 9.22 36.74 -9.57
C GLN A 172 10.09 37.40 -8.49
N ALA A 173 10.54 38.63 -8.73
CA ALA A 173 11.34 39.39 -7.76
C ALA A 173 10.55 39.75 -6.49
N GLY A 174 9.30 40.22 -6.63
CA GLY A 174 8.44 40.54 -5.48
C GLY A 174 8.12 39.31 -4.63
N ILE A 175 7.86 38.18 -5.28
CA ILE A 175 7.61 36.89 -4.62
C ILE A 175 8.88 36.42 -3.89
N ALA A 176 10.04 36.51 -4.54
CA ALA A 176 11.30 36.17 -3.91
C ALA A 176 11.62 37.06 -2.70
N ALA A 177 11.28 38.35 -2.75
CA ALA A 177 11.43 39.26 -1.61
C ALA A 177 10.55 38.82 -0.43
N ALA A 178 9.27 38.55 -0.68
CA ALA A 178 8.35 38.09 0.35
C ALA A 178 8.74 36.71 0.94
N MET A 179 9.45 35.86 0.19
CA MET A 179 9.96 34.59 0.72
C MET A 179 11.25 34.72 1.52
N ARG A 180 12.13 35.66 1.15
CA ARG A 180 13.33 35.96 1.93
C ARG A 180 12.93 36.50 3.30
N GLU A 181 11.97 37.41 3.31
CA GLU A 181 11.48 38.10 4.50
C GLU A 181 9.96 37.94 4.63
N PRO A 182 9.48 36.78 5.11
CA PRO A 182 8.06 36.55 5.26
C PRO A 182 7.45 37.47 6.34
N PRO A 183 6.19 37.93 6.15
CA PRO A 183 5.54 38.82 7.09
C PRO A 183 5.53 38.24 8.52
N ARG A 184 5.92 39.07 9.49
CA ARG A 184 5.99 38.69 10.93
C ARG A 184 6.95 37.52 11.22
N GLY A 185 7.84 37.16 10.30
CA GLY A 185 8.79 36.06 10.47
C GLY A 185 8.15 34.69 10.64
N ARG A 186 6.91 34.50 10.15
CA ARG A 186 6.19 33.22 10.21
C ARG A 186 6.50 32.34 9.00
N SER A 187 6.46 31.03 9.18
CA SER A 187 6.54 30.08 8.07
C SER A 187 5.34 30.25 7.13
N ALA A 188 5.59 30.28 5.82
CA ALA A 188 4.57 30.62 4.85
C ALA A 188 4.70 29.86 3.53
N VAL A 189 3.57 29.47 2.95
CA VAL A 189 3.47 28.91 1.59
C VAL A 189 2.74 29.90 0.70
N MET A 190 3.25 30.09 -0.52
CA MET A 190 2.67 30.99 -1.53
C MET A 190 2.21 30.18 -2.75
N GLN A 191 1.27 30.72 -3.52
CA GLN A 191 0.82 30.07 -4.75
C GLN A 191 1.58 30.62 -5.96
N LEU A 192 2.16 29.76 -6.80
CA LEU A 192 2.74 30.22 -8.07
C LEU A 192 2.31 29.33 -9.23
N ASN A 193 1.88 29.97 -10.32
CA ASN A 193 1.47 29.25 -11.51
C ASN A 193 2.66 28.50 -12.12
N MET A 194 2.38 27.31 -12.64
CA MET A 194 3.41 26.50 -13.26
C MET A 194 3.89 27.13 -14.57
N GLY A 195 5.20 27.03 -14.84
CA GLY A 195 5.82 27.69 -15.98
C GLY A 195 6.18 29.16 -15.74
N GLU A 196 5.88 29.72 -14.56
CA GLU A 196 6.33 31.06 -14.16
C GLU A 196 7.76 31.06 -13.56
N GLY A 197 8.46 29.93 -13.56
CA GLY A 197 9.86 29.83 -13.17
C GLY A 197 10.12 29.64 -11.66
N LYS A 198 9.24 28.92 -10.94
CA LYS A 198 9.43 28.50 -9.53
C LYS A 198 10.82 27.93 -9.28
N SER A 199 11.07 26.74 -9.84
CA SER A 199 12.28 25.95 -9.61
C SER A 199 13.48 26.49 -10.39
N SER A 200 13.25 27.09 -11.57
CA SER A 200 14.32 27.52 -12.47
C SER A 200 14.85 28.94 -12.22
N VAL A 201 14.09 29.79 -11.52
CA VAL A 201 14.45 31.20 -11.26
C VAL A 201 14.31 31.53 -9.77
N ILE A 202 13.13 31.35 -9.18
CA ILE A 202 12.82 31.85 -7.84
C ILE A 202 13.60 31.09 -6.75
N VAL A 203 13.58 29.75 -6.77
CA VAL A 203 14.33 28.94 -5.81
C VAL A 203 15.84 29.24 -5.88
N PRO A 204 16.51 29.28 -7.06
CA PRO A 204 17.92 29.66 -7.16
C PRO A 204 18.26 31.03 -6.58
N ILE A 205 17.50 32.10 -6.89
CA ILE A 205 17.84 33.45 -6.39
C ILE A 205 17.64 33.57 -4.87
N ILE A 206 16.64 32.88 -4.32
CA ILE A 206 16.41 32.87 -2.87
C ILE A 206 17.48 32.05 -2.18
N ALA A 207 17.80 30.86 -2.70
CA ALA A 207 18.84 30.01 -2.14
C ALA A 207 20.19 30.73 -2.14
N ALA A 208 20.54 31.42 -3.23
CA ALA A 208 21.73 32.24 -3.29
C ALA A 208 21.69 33.38 -2.26
N ALA A 209 20.61 34.16 -2.20
CA ALA A 209 20.51 35.28 -1.26
C ALA A 209 20.61 34.84 0.22
N LEU A 210 19.96 33.72 0.57
CA LEU A 210 19.92 33.21 1.96
C LEU A 210 21.20 32.50 2.37
N ALA A 211 21.93 31.85 1.45
CA ALA A 211 23.18 31.15 1.72
C ALA A 211 24.36 32.14 1.79
N ASN A 212 24.27 33.06 2.75
CA ASN A 212 25.18 34.18 2.95
C ASN A 212 26.34 33.87 3.93
N GLY A 213 26.33 32.68 4.53
CA GLY A 213 27.31 32.21 5.51
C GLY A 213 26.86 32.23 6.97
N SER A 214 25.66 32.74 7.29
CA SER A 214 25.15 32.79 8.66
C SER A 214 24.20 31.65 9.02
N GLN A 215 23.67 30.94 8.01
CA GLN A 215 22.64 29.92 8.17
C GLN A 215 22.81 28.80 7.13
N LEU A 216 22.29 27.63 7.46
CA LEU A 216 22.26 26.47 6.56
C LEU A 216 21.02 26.56 5.67
N VAL A 217 21.19 26.78 4.36
CA VAL A 217 20.06 26.80 3.43
C VAL A 217 19.78 25.40 2.92
N ARG A 218 18.54 24.93 3.13
CA ARG A 218 18.07 23.64 2.62
C ARG A 218 16.95 23.86 1.61
N VAL A 219 17.10 23.28 0.43
CA VAL A 219 16.04 23.16 -0.56
C VAL A 219 15.41 21.79 -0.38
N VAL A 220 14.18 21.77 0.14
CA VAL A 220 13.39 20.56 0.41
C VAL A 220 12.52 20.29 -0.81
N VAL A 221 12.67 19.09 -1.38
CA VAL A 221 11.93 18.66 -2.57
C VAL A 221 11.49 17.21 -2.43
N ALA A 222 10.36 16.90 -3.05
CA ALA A 222 9.87 15.54 -3.16
C ALA A 222 10.82 14.69 -4.00
N LYS A 223 10.78 13.37 -3.78
CA LYS A 223 11.69 12.41 -4.40
C LYS A 223 11.69 12.45 -5.95
N PRO A 224 10.54 12.49 -6.65
CA PRO A 224 10.53 12.53 -8.12
C PRO A 224 11.24 13.78 -8.69
N GLN A 225 11.15 14.90 -7.96
CA GLN A 225 11.68 16.19 -8.38
C GLN A 225 13.14 16.39 -7.95
N SER A 226 13.64 15.55 -7.03
CA SER A 226 14.94 15.75 -6.38
C SER A 226 16.10 15.79 -7.37
N ARG A 227 16.09 14.89 -8.38
CA ARG A 227 17.13 14.84 -9.42
C ARG A 227 17.06 16.01 -10.38
N GLN A 228 15.87 16.49 -10.71
CA GLN A 228 15.70 17.68 -11.55
C GLN A 228 16.16 18.94 -10.79
N MET A 229 15.77 19.08 -9.52
CA MET A 229 16.13 20.24 -8.69
C MET A 229 17.64 20.34 -8.44
N LEU A 230 18.28 19.29 -7.96
CA LEU A 230 19.34 18.66 -8.75
C LEU A 230 20.18 19.50 -9.71
N ASP A 231 20.00 19.08 -10.96
CA ASP A 231 20.64 19.57 -12.15
C ASP A 231 20.34 21.05 -12.36
N VAL A 232 19.14 21.53 -11.97
CA VAL A 232 18.79 22.96 -12.00
C VAL A 232 19.71 23.76 -11.09
N LEU A 233 19.84 23.41 -9.81
CA LEU A 233 20.69 24.14 -8.88
C LEU A 233 22.17 24.05 -9.26
N VAL A 234 22.64 22.90 -9.73
CA VAL A 234 24.02 22.76 -10.24
C VAL A 234 24.26 23.64 -11.46
N SER A 235 23.33 23.64 -12.42
CA SER A 235 23.43 24.47 -13.63
C SER A 235 23.35 25.96 -13.31
N LYS A 236 22.48 26.37 -12.39
CA LYS A 236 22.19 27.78 -12.11
C LYS A 236 23.13 28.41 -11.09
N LEU A 237 23.62 27.64 -10.11
CA LEU A 237 24.45 28.16 -9.01
C LEU A 237 25.91 27.70 -9.10
N GLY A 238 26.22 26.63 -9.84
CA GLY A 238 27.57 26.10 -9.99
C GLY A 238 28.46 26.82 -11.01
N GLY A 239 27.89 27.76 -11.79
CA GLY A 239 28.59 28.56 -12.80
C GLY A 239 29.43 29.70 -12.21
N LEU A 240 29.25 30.91 -12.72
CA LEU A 240 29.94 32.14 -12.27
C LEU A 240 29.66 32.48 -10.82
N MET A 241 28.50 32.07 -10.28
CA MET A 241 28.19 32.23 -8.86
C MET A 241 29.09 31.37 -7.95
N ASN A 242 29.63 30.27 -8.48
CA ASN A 242 30.54 29.34 -7.80
C ASN A 242 30.02 28.85 -6.44
N ARG A 243 28.75 28.46 -6.36
CA ARG A 243 28.13 27.91 -5.15
C ARG A 243 28.08 26.39 -5.23
N ARG A 244 28.59 25.74 -4.19
CA ARG A 244 28.58 24.28 -4.09
C ARG A 244 27.21 23.77 -3.64
N ILE A 245 26.71 22.74 -4.33
CA ILE A 245 25.48 22.04 -3.95
C ILE A 245 25.82 20.79 -3.16
N TYR A 246 25.29 20.69 -1.95
CA TYR A 246 25.46 19.57 -1.03
C TYR A 246 24.22 18.66 -1.05
N ARG A 247 24.40 17.37 -0.72
CA ARG A 247 23.31 16.40 -0.56
C ARG A 247 23.46 15.72 0.80
N MET A 248 22.33 15.36 1.39
CA MET A 248 22.28 14.52 2.60
C MET A 248 21.26 13.39 2.38
N PRO A 249 21.59 12.35 1.60
CA PRO A 249 20.77 11.14 1.58
C PRO A 249 20.89 10.45 2.95
N PHE A 250 19.78 10.34 3.67
CA PHE A 250 19.75 9.75 5.00
C PHE A 250 18.56 8.80 5.18
N SER A 251 18.79 7.66 5.81
CA SER A 251 17.77 6.65 6.14
C SER A 251 18.20 5.85 7.37
N ARG A 252 17.28 5.14 8.03
CA ARG A 252 17.55 4.24 9.18
C ARG A 252 18.66 3.21 8.89
N SER A 253 18.77 2.80 7.63
CA SER A 253 19.78 1.81 7.18
C SER A 253 21.23 2.30 7.30
N VAL A 254 21.43 3.62 7.40
CA VAL A 254 22.77 4.22 7.57
C VAL A 254 23.22 3.99 9.01
N LYS A 255 24.12 3.02 9.21
CA LYS A 255 24.77 2.80 10.51
C LYS A 255 25.71 3.96 10.81
N LEU A 256 25.34 4.76 11.81
CA LEU A 256 26.13 5.89 12.30
C LEU A 256 26.86 5.53 13.60
N ASP A 257 28.16 5.82 13.64
CA ASP A 257 28.94 5.93 14.86
C ASP A 257 29.22 7.39 15.22
N VAL A 258 29.84 7.60 16.38
CA VAL A 258 30.18 8.95 16.86
C VAL A 258 31.07 9.70 15.86
N LEU A 259 32.03 9.03 15.20
CA LEU A 259 32.96 9.66 14.26
C LEU A 259 32.25 10.13 12.99
N GLN A 260 31.33 9.33 12.48
CA GLN A 260 30.50 9.65 11.31
C GLN A 260 29.57 10.82 11.61
N VAL A 261 28.97 10.89 12.80
CA VAL A 261 28.17 12.05 13.22
C VAL A 261 29.03 13.32 13.25
N HIS A 262 30.26 13.26 13.78
CA HIS A 262 31.17 14.41 13.74
C HIS A 262 31.57 14.81 12.30
N ALA A 263 31.72 13.85 11.40
CA ALA A 263 31.98 14.13 9.98
C ALA A 263 30.79 14.83 9.32
N LEU A 264 29.56 14.41 9.63
CA LEU A 264 28.34 15.10 9.23
C LEU A 264 28.31 16.53 9.77
N THR A 265 28.57 16.73 11.06
CA THR A 265 28.65 18.08 11.67
C THR A 265 29.64 18.99 10.92
N LYS A 266 30.83 18.49 10.60
CA LYS A 266 31.84 19.24 9.81
C LYS A 266 31.36 19.55 8.40
N MET A 267 30.63 18.63 7.77
CA MET A 267 30.06 18.84 6.42
C MET A 267 29.02 19.96 6.42
N TYR A 268 28.13 20.03 7.42
CA TYR A 268 27.18 21.15 7.54
C TYR A 268 27.88 22.48 7.82
N GLN A 269 28.86 22.49 8.73
CA GLN A 269 29.63 23.69 9.03
C GLN A 269 30.35 24.23 7.78
N ARG A 270 30.92 23.35 6.96
CA ARG A 270 31.51 23.72 5.66
C ARG A 270 30.46 24.24 4.68
N CYS A 271 29.31 23.58 4.58
CA CYS A 271 28.20 24.05 3.74
C CYS A 271 27.80 25.49 4.11
N VAL A 272 27.72 25.80 5.40
CA VAL A 272 27.44 27.16 5.87
C VAL A 272 28.58 28.11 5.52
N SER A 273 29.84 27.81 5.88
CA SER A 273 30.97 28.72 5.63
C SER A 273 31.13 29.09 4.15
N ASP A 274 30.96 28.08 3.28
CA ASP A 274 31.11 28.22 1.84
C ASP A 274 29.94 29.01 1.21
N GLY A 275 28.83 29.21 1.92
CA GLY A 275 27.58 29.71 1.32
C GLY A 275 26.98 28.70 0.33
N GLY A 276 27.19 27.41 0.61
CA GLY A 276 26.63 26.32 -0.16
C GLY A 276 25.14 26.13 0.10
N VAL A 277 24.49 25.40 -0.79
CA VAL A 277 23.05 25.07 -0.71
C VAL A 277 22.93 23.56 -0.57
N MET A 278 22.10 23.10 0.35
CA MET A 278 21.86 21.67 0.56
C MET A 278 20.52 21.26 -0.05
N VAL A 279 20.52 20.22 -0.87
CA VAL A 279 19.27 19.59 -1.35
C VAL A 279 18.94 18.40 -0.47
N VAL A 280 17.74 18.40 0.09
CA VAL A 280 17.24 17.36 1.01
C VAL A 280 15.84 16.93 0.61
N GLN A 281 15.46 15.73 1.04
CA GLN A 281 14.09 15.21 0.93
C GLN A 281 13.46 15.19 2.34
N PRO A 282 12.12 15.29 2.45
CA PRO A 282 11.38 15.09 3.71
C PRO A 282 11.88 13.91 4.53
N GLU A 283 11.98 12.73 3.90
CA GLU A 283 12.39 11.46 4.52
C GLU A 283 13.76 11.56 5.20
N HIS A 284 14.73 12.29 4.62
CA HIS A 284 16.07 12.44 5.20
C HIS A 284 16.08 13.22 6.52
N VAL A 285 15.26 14.26 6.62
CA VAL A 285 15.19 15.11 7.82
C VAL A 285 14.45 14.39 8.94
N LEU A 286 13.32 13.76 8.61
CA LEU A 286 12.49 13.03 9.55
C LEU A 286 13.18 11.78 10.08
N SER A 287 13.84 11.00 9.20
CA SER A 287 14.62 9.80 9.57
C SER A 287 15.76 10.15 10.53
N PHE A 288 16.43 11.29 10.32
CA PHE A 288 17.48 11.76 11.23
C PHE A 288 16.95 12.12 12.62
N GLN A 289 15.75 12.72 12.70
CA GLN A 289 15.08 13.00 13.99
C GLN A 289 14.70 11.70 14.71
N LEU A 290 14.09 10.74 14.01
CA LEU A 290 13.68 9.46 14.60
C LEU A 290 14.88 8.64 15.09
N LEU A 291 16.00 8.65 14.37
CA LEU A 291 17.21 7.94 14.79
C LEU A 291 17.76 8.49 16.12
N ALA A 292 17.69 9.80 16.35
CA ALA A 292 18.15 10.39 17.60
C ALA A 292 17.36 9.86 18.81
N VAL A 293 16.04 9.72 18.66
CA VAL A 293 15.15 9.13 19.67
C VAL A 293 15.41 7.64 19.84
N GLU A 294 15.46 6.88 18.74
CA GLU A 294 15.70 5.44 18.77
C GLU A 294 17.03 5.09 19.49
N THR A 295 18.10 5.82 19.18
CA THR A 295 19.42 5.59 19.78
C THR A 295 19.39 5.78 21.31
N ALA A 296 18.58 6.72 21.79
CA ALA A 296 18.38 6.93 23.21
C ALA A 296 17.54 5.82 23.86
N ILE A 297 16.49 5.34 23.19
CA ILE A 297 15.69 4.18 23.64
C ILE A 297 16.57 2.93 23.79
N ARG A 298 17.51 2.71 22.86
CA ARG A 298 18.50 1.60 22.92
C ARG A 298 19.53 1.76 24.04
N GLY A 299 19.63 2.93 24.68
CA GLY A 299 20.59 3.20 25.75
C GLY A 299 22.00 3.56 25.28
N GLU A 300 22.20 3.90 24.00
CA GLU A 300 23.51 4.26 23.42
C GLU A 300 23.89 5.74 23.72
N LYS A 301 24.13 6.04 25.00
CA LYS A 301 24.26 7.41 25.53
C LYS A 301 25.24 8.33 24.77
N GLY A 302 26.39 7.80 24.34
CA GLY A 302 27.42 8.59 23.65
C GLY A 302 26.99 9.02 22.24
N LEU A 303 26.37 8.11 21.49
CA LEU A 303 25.86 8.38 20.15
C LEU A 303 24.62 9.28 20.22
N ALA A 304 23.66 8.96 21.10
CA ALA A 304 22.44 9.75 21.32
C ALA A 304 22.76 11.22 21.62
N ARG A 305 23.73 11.49 22.51
CA ARG A 305 24.19 12.86 22.82
C ARG A 305 24.73 13.59 21.59
N THR A 306 25.55 12.92 20.80
CA THR A 306 26.19 13.53 19.62
C THR A 306 25.15 13.82 18.53
N LEU A 307 24.23 12.89 18.29
CA LEU A 307 23.10 13.06 17.37
C LEU A 307 22.19 14.21 17.81
N TRP A 308 21.88 14.28 19.11
CA TRP A 308 21.06 15.35 19.67
C TRP A 308 21.67 16.74 19.45
N HIS A 309 22.98 16.91 19.71
CA HIS A 309 23.66 18.19 19.44
C HIS A 309 23.59 18.58 17.96
N LEU A 310 23.77 17.61 17.05
CA LEU A 310 23.64 17.86 15.62
C LEU A 310 22.20 18.21 15.24
N LEU A 311 21.20 17.49 15.76
CA LEU A 311 19.78 17.78 15.53
C LEU A 311 19.42 19.20 15.98
N LYS A 312 19.90 19.64 17.15
CA LYS A 312 19.70 21.01 17.64
C LYS A 312 20.35 22.05 16.72
N LEU A 313 21.56 21.79 16.23
CA LEU A 313 22.23 22.66 15.26
C LEU A 313 21.43 22.77 13.95
N LEU A 314 20.90 21.66 13.45
CA LEU A 314 20.05 21.64 12.26
C LEU A 314 18.70 22.35 12.51
N ASN A 315 18.14 22.26 13.71
CA ASN A 315 16.87 22.88 14.04
C ASN A 315 16.95 24.40 14.25
N LEU A 316 18.01 24.89 14.87
CA LEU A 316 18.21 26.32 15.12
C LEU A 316 18.82 27.07 13.93
N GLY A 317 19.71 26.41 13.17
CA GLY A 317 20.54 27.07 12.16
C GLY A 317 20.06 26.94 10.71
N ALA A 318 19.01 26.15 10.44
CA ALA A 318 18.55 25.88 9.07
C ALA A 318 17.44 26.83 8.60
N ARG A 319 17.51 27.22 7.33
CA ARG A 319 16.51 28.00 6.61
C ARG A 319 16.01 27.17 5.43
N ASP A 320 14.75 26.78 5.48
CA ASP A 320 14.16 25.82 4.54
C ASP A 320 13.36 26.52 3.44
N ILE A 321 13.61 26.10 2.20
CA ILE A 321 12.89 26.48 1.00
C ILE A 321 12.21 25.22 0.46
N VAL A 322 10.88 25.19 0.43
CA VAL A 322 10.10 24.01 0.00
C VAL A 322 9.50 24.25 -1.39
N ASP A 323 9.85 23.41 -2.36
CA ASP A 323 9.18 23.40 -3.67
C ASP A 323 8.12 22.30 -3.70
N GLU A 324 6.94 22.59 -4.28
CA GLU A 324 5.75 21.72 -4.24
C GLU A 324 5.34 21.30 -2.81
N SER A 325 5.01 22.31 -2.01
CA SER A 325 4.65 22.20 -0.59
C SER A 325 3.43 21.29 -0.35
N ASP A 326 2.50 21.24 -1.30
CA ASP A 326 1.35 20.33 -1.29
C ASP A 326 1.75 18.84 -1.27
N GLU A 327 2.86 18.47 -1.94
CA GLU A 327 3.39 17.11 -1.93
C GLU A 327 4.25 16.85 -0.68
N ASN A 328 5.13 17.79 -0.32
CA ASN A 328 6.05 17.62 0.82
C ASN A 328 5.36 17.64 2.19
N PHE A 329 4.21 18.31 2.30
CA PHE A 329 3.37 18.32 3.51
C PHE A 329 2.12 17.45 3.35
N SER A 330 2.11 16.52 2.37
CA SER A 330 0.98 15.62 2.17
C SER A 330 0.71 14.78 3.41
N THR A 331 -0.55 14.70 3.80
CA THR A 331 -1.01 13.87 4.92
C THR A 331 -0.84 12.38 4.63
N LYS A 332 -0.78 11.99 3.35
CA LYS A 332 -0.59 10.60 2.89
C LYS A 332 0.81 10.06 3.17
N PHE A 333 1.75 10.92 3.57
CA PHE A 333 3.11 10.53 3.91
C PHE A 333 3.36 10.64 5.43
N GLU A 334 3.74 9.51 6.02
CA GLU A 334 4.25 9.43 7.39
C GLU A 334 5.44 8.47 7.41
N LEU A 335 6.54 8.87 8.03
CA LEU A 335 7.73 8.04 8.22
C LEU A 335 7.61 7.28 9.55
N VAL A 336 7.82 5.97 9.50
CA VAL A 336 7.65 5.07 10.65
C VAL A 336 8.89 4.20 10.89
N TYR A 337 9.38 4.21 12.13
CA TYR A 337 10.37 3.25 12.62
C TYR A 337 9.66 2.21 13.47
N THR A 338 9.72 0.96 13.05
CA THR A 338 9.21 -0.16 13.86
C THR A 338 10.17 -0.47 15.01
N ILE A 339 9.66 -0.70 16.22
CA ILE A 339 10.42 -0.89 17.45
C ILE A 339 9.94 -2.15 18.18
N GLY A 340 10.91 -2.96 18.63
CA GLY A 340 10.70 -4.22 19.33
C GLY A 340 10.84 -5.44 18.43
N ASP A 341 10.55 -6.62 18.99
CA ASP A 341 10.67 -7.88 18.27
C ASP A 341 9.47 -8.09 17.34
N GLN A 342 9.77 -8.58 16.14
CA GLN A 342 8.76 -8.92 15.15
C GLN A 342 7.92 -10.11 15.64
N ARG A 343 6.59 -10.01 15.53
CA ARG A 343 5.64 -11.06 15.91
C ARG A 343 4.64 -11.35 14.81
N THR A 344 4.01 -12.52 14.87
CA THR A 344 2.90 -12.87 13.98
C THR A 344 1.70 -11.98 14.29
N VAL A 345 1.01 -11.53 13.24
CA VAL A 345 -0.23 -10.77 13.38
C VAL A 345 -1.28 -11.60 14.13
N GLU A 346 -2.05 -10.96 15.01
CA GLU A 346 -3.13 -11.62 15.77
C GLU A 346 -4.08 -12.37 14.82
N HIS A 347 -4.57 -13.56 15.23
CA HIS A 347 -5.51 -14.37 14.45
C HIS A 347 -4.96 -14.85 13.09
N GLY A 348 -3.63 -14.87 12.93
CA GLY A 348 -2.87 -15.09 11.69
C GLY A 348 -3.44 -16.07 10.65
N PRO A 349 -3.15 -17.37 10.68
CA PRO A 349 -3.57 -18.29 9.60
C PRO A 349 -5.05 -18.17 9.21
N GLU A 350 -5.91 -17.99 10.19
CA GLU A 350 -7.35 -17.82 10.02
C GLU A 350 -7.69 -16.50 9.33
N ARG A 351 -6.94 -15.42 9.59
CA ARG A 351 -7.14 -14.07 9.05
C ARG A 351 -7.13 -14.06 7.52
N TRP A 352 -6.08 -14.60 6.90
CA TRP A 352 -5.99 -14.64 5.44
C TRP A 352 -6.88 -15.72 4.83
N ALA A 353 -7.11 -16.84 5.53
CA ALA A 353 -8.07 -17.85 5.07
C ALA A 353 -9.50 -17.30 4.97
N VAL A 354 -9.96 -16.54 5.97
CA VAL A 354 -11.28 -15.88 5.96
C VAL A 354 -11.36 -14.83 4.86
N ILE A 355 -10.32 -14.02 4.64
CA ILE A 355 -10.29 -13.06 3.53
C ILE A 355 -10.40 -13.80 2.18
N GLN A 356 -9.62 -14.85 1.95
CA GLN A 356 -9.65 -15.63 0.71
C GLN A 356 -11.03 -16.23 0.43
N LEU A 357 -11.73 -16.71 1.47
CA LEU A 357 -13.09 -17.21 1.40
C LEU A 357 -14.09 -16.09 1.05
N VAL A 358 -14.04 -14.97 1.77
CA VAL A 358 -14.93 -13.82 1.56
C VAL A 358 -14.76 -13.24 0.15
N LEU A 359 -13.53 -13.13 -0.36
CA LEU A 359 -13.26 -12.68 -1.73
C LEU A 359 -13.91 -13.61 -2.78
N GLY A 360 -13.94 -14.92 -2.52
CA GLY A 360 -14.66 -15.88 -3.37
C GLY A 360 -16.17 -15.64 -3.40
N ILE A 361 -16.77 -15.37 -2.23
CA ILE A 361 -18.21 -15.05 -2.11
C ILE A 361 -18.54 -13.73 -2.81
N ILE A 362 -17.69 -12.70 -2.67
CA ILE A 362 -17.89 -11.41 -3.33
C ILE A 362 -17.96 -11.58 -4.85
N VAL A 363 -17.02 -12.32 -5.44
CA VAL A 363 -17.02 -12.58 -6.89
C VAL A 363 -18.26 -13.34 -7.34
N LYS A 364 -18.71 -14.34 -6.57
CA LYS A 364 -19.95 -15.08 -6.85
C LYS A 364 -21.15 -14.12 -7.00
N TYR A 365 -21.30 -13.17 -6.07
CA TYR A 365 -22.38 -12.19 -6.11
C TYR A 365 -22.15 -11.03 -7.08
N ALA A 366 -20.90 -10.65 -7.33
CA ALA A 366 -20.56 -9.67 -8.36
C ALA A 366 -20.92 -10.19 -9.76
N ARG A 367 -20.65 -11.46 -10.05
CA ARG A 367 -21.05 -12.11 -11.31
C ARG A 367 -22.57 -12.13 -11.49
N ARG A 368 -23.32 -12.44 -10.42
CA ARG A 368 -24.79 -12.37 -10.44
C ARG A 368 -25.29 -10.94 -10.65
N ALA A 369 -24.73 -9.98 -9.93
CA ALA A 369 -25.07 -8.57 -10.08
C ALA A 369 -24.81 -8.08 -11.51
N LYS A 370 -23.69 -8.47 -12.14
CA LYS A 370 -23.38 -8.12 -13.54
C LYS A 370 -24.38 -8.71 -14.54
N ALA A 371 -24.87 -9.91 -14.28
CA ALA A 371 -25.90 -10.55 -15.11
C ALA A 371 -27.28 -9.90 -14.95
N GLU A 372 -27.60 -9.38 -13.76
CA GLU A 372 -28.86 -8.68 -13.48
C GLU A 372 -28.85 -7.22 -13.97
N SER A 373 -27.71 -6.52 -13.83
CA SER A 373 -27.52 -5.13 -14.27
C SER A 373 -26.06 -4.86 -14.62
N ALA A 374 -25.83 -4.14 -15.72
CA ALA A 374 -24.49 -3.72 -16.12
C ALA A 374 -23.99 -2.48 -15.35
N GLN A 375 -24.87 -1.73 -14.69
CA GLN A 375 -24.58 -0.40 -14.14
C GLN A 375 -23.93 -0.47 -12.74
N GLY A 376 -22.95 0.40 -12.49
CA GLY A 376 -22.34 0.58 -11.16
C GLY A 376 -21.31 -0.48 -10.75
N LEU A 377 -20.97 -1.42 -11.65
CA LEU A 377 -20.00 -2.49 -11.41
C LEU A 377 -19.06 -2.67 -12.61
N GLU A 378 -17.76 -2.51 -12.35
CA GLU A 378 -16.68 -2.88 -13.27
C GLU A 378 -16.32 -4.34 -12.98
N PHE A 379 -16.44 -5.19 -13.99
CA PHE A 379 -16.25 -6.64 -13.87
C PHE A 379 -15.67 -7.18 -15.18
N ASP A 380 -14.38 -7.54 -15.16
CA ASP A 380 -13.68 -8.15 -16.30
C ASP A 380 -13.41 -9.63 -16.03
N GLU A 381 -14.05 -10.50 -16.79
CA GLU A 381 -13.92 -11.94 -16.69
C GLU A 381 -13.31 -12.48 -17.99
N GLU A 382 -11.97 -12.55 -18.04
CA GLU A 382 -11.25 -13.13 -19.17
C GLU A 382 -11.54 -14.63 -19.32
N SER A 383 -11.64 -15.35 -18.20
CA SER A 383 -12.01 -16.77 -18.15
C SER A 383 -12.84 -17.07 -16.89
N ARG A 384 -13.66 -18.12 -16.94
CA ARG A 384 -14.43 -18.58 -15.76
C ARG A 384 -13.58 -19.14 -14.63
N ALA A 385 -12.33 -19.53 -14.92
CA ALA A 385 -11.43 -20.12 -13.94
C ALA A 385 -10.56 -19.09 -13.22
N SER A 386 -10.31 -17.94 -13.85
CA SER A 386 -9.57 -16.83 -13.26
C SER A 386 -10.45 -15.98 -12.35
N PHE A 387 -9.85 -15.41 -11.31
CA PHE A 387 -10.51 -14.40 -10.50
C PHE A 387 -10.69 -13.10 -11.33
N PRO A 388 -11.93 -12.61 -11.51
CA PRO A 388 -12.23 -11.48 -12.38
C PRO A 388 -11.84 -10.15 -11.73
N LEU A 389 -11.34 -9.21 -12.54
CA LEU A 389 -11.07 -7.85 -12.08
C LEU A 389 -12.41 -7.20 -11.71
N THR A 390 -12.56 -6.88 -10.43
CA THR A 390 -13.84 -6.40 -9.87
C THR A 390 -13.63 -5.05 -9.18
N ARG A 391 -14.49 -4.06 -9.47
CA ARG A 391 -14.56 -2.78 -8.74
C ARG A 391 -15.99 -2.29 -8.56
N PHE A 392 -16.27 -1.67 -7.40
CA PHE A 392 -17.56 -1.06 -7.09
C PHE A 392 -17.56 0.41 -7.54
N LEU A 393 -18.28 0.71 -8.62
CA LEU A 393 -18.36 2.08 -9.15
C LEU A 393 -19.44 2.92 -8.44
N SER A 394 -20.46 2.26 -7.89
CA SER A 394 -21.51 2.90 -7.09
C SER A 394 -21.68 2.23 -5.72
N SER A 395 -22.04 3.01 -4.69
CA SER A 395 -22.29 2.48 -3.35
C SER A 395 -23.42 1.45 -3.35
N ALA A 396 -24.51 1.72 -4.09
CA ALA A 396 -25.66 0.84 -4.14
C ALA A 396 -25.32 -0.57 -4.66
N ALA A 397 -24.50 -0.67 -5.72
CA ALA A 397 -24.07 -1.95 -6.26
C ALA A 397 -23.17 -2.69 -5.26
N GLY A 398 -22.19 -1.99 -4.68
CA GLY A 398 -21.30 -2.55 -3.66
C GLY A 398 -22.05 -3.03 -2.41
N ASP A 399 -22.92 -2.20 -1.86
CA ASP A 399 -23.71 -2.50 -0.66
C ASP A 399 -24.62 -3.72 -0.87
N GLY A 400 -25.24 -3.84 -2.05
CA GLY A 400 -26.05 -5.02 -2.41
C GLY A 400 -25.24 -6.31 -2.49
N ILE A 401 -24.01 -6.27 -3.01
CA ILE A 401 -23.10 -7.42 -3.06
C ILE A 401 -22.64 -7.81 -1.65
N LEU A 402 -22.25 -6.83 -0.84
CA LEU A 402 -21.77 -7.05 0.53
C LEU A 402 -22.88 -7.62 1.42
N LEU A 403 -24.10 -7.08 1.33
CA LEU A 403 -25.24 -7.56 2.10
C LEU A 403 -25.56 -9.04 1.81
N ARG A 404 -25.60 -9.42 0.53
CA ARG A 404 -25.82 -10.82 0.13
C ARG A 404 -24.68 -11.74 0.55
N SER A 405 -23.45 -11.23 0.53
CA SER A 405 -22.28 -11.98 0.98
C SER A 405 -22.36 -12.30 2.48
N VAL A 406 -22.72 -11.32 3.32
CA VAL A 406 -22.91 -11.57 4.77
C VAL A 406 -24.11 -12.48 5.03
N ALA A 407 -25.20 -12.33 4.28
CA ALA A 407 -26.35 -13.21 4.42
C ALA A 407 -25.96 -14.69 4.18
N GLU A 408 -25.20 -14.99 3.12
CA GLU A 408 -24.70 -16.35 2.87
C GLU A 408 -23.77 -16.85 4.00
N ILE A 409 -22.87 -15.98 4.47
CA ILE A 409 -21.96 -16.31 5.59
C ILE A 409 -22.75 -16.63 6.87
N CYS A 410 -23.76 -15.82 7.20
CA CYS A 410 -24.58 -16.03 8.39
C CYS A 410 -25.52 -17.24 8.23
N GLU A 411 -25.91 -17.59 7.00
CA GLU A 411 -26.75 -18.75 6.72
C GLU A 411 -25.97 -20.06 6.80
N LEU A 412 -24.83 -20.15 6.12
CA LEU A 412 -24.06 -21.39 5.96
C LEU A 412 -22.92 -21.54 6.97
N GLY A 413 -22.32 -20.43 7.40
CA GLY A 413 -21.06 -20.43 8.13
C GLY A 413 -19.88 -20.96 7.32
N PHE A 414 -18.75 -21.13 7.99
CA PHE A 414 -17.54 -21.74 7.42
C PHE A 414 -16.70 -22.38 8.53
N GLN A 415 -15.57 -22.97 8.15
CA GLN A 415 -14.61 -23.57 9.09
C GLN A 415 -14.23 -22.60 10.22
N ASN A 416 -14.28 -23.06 11.47
CA ASN A 416 -14.02 -22.24 12.66
C ASN A 416 -15.03 -21.08 12.86
N PHE A 417 -16.15 -21.08 12.13
CA PHE A 417 -17.27 -20.15 12.29
C PHE A 417 -18.65 -20.83 12.01
N PRO A 418 -19.10 -21.74 12.90
CA PRO A 418 -20.32 -22.54 12.72
C PRO A 418 -21.60 -21.75 13.06
N ILE A 419 -21.76 -20.55 12.51
CA ILE A 419 -22.88 -19.65 12.78
C ILE A 419 -24.24 -20.26 12.37
N ALA A 420 -24.27 -21.19 11.40
CA ALA A 420 -25.47 -21.93 11.01
C ALA A 420 -26.12 -22.73 12.16
N ARG A 421 -25.36 -23.02 13.24
CA ARG A 421 -25.84 -23.69 14.46
C ARG A 421 -26.61 -22.77 15.40
N GLN A 422 -26.49 -21.45 15.22
CA GLN A 422 -27.16 -20.49 16.08
C GLN A 422 -28.65 -20.33 15.69
N SER A 423 -29.47 -19.88 16.63
CA SER A 423 -30.88 -19.57 16.36
C SER A 423 -30.99 -18.50 15.27
N GLU A 424 -32.09 -18.51 14.51
CA GLU A 424 -32.34 -17.51 13.46
C GLU A 424 -32.27 -16.06 13.99
N ASP A 425 -32.79 -15.82 15.19
CA ASP A 425 -32.70 -14.54 15.88
C ASP A 425 -31.23 -14.15 16.20
N MET A 426 -30.42 -15.08 16.70
CA MET A 426 -28.99 -14.81 16.95
C MET A 426 -28.20 -14.60 15.65
N ARG A 427 -28.49 -15.36 14.58
CA ARG A 427 -27.88 -15.17 13.26
C ARG A 427 -28.18 -13.79 12.70
N SER A 428 -29.43 -13.35 12.79
CA SER A 428 -29.86 -12.01 12.38
C SER A 428 -29.17 -10.90 13.18
N ARG A 429 -29.04 -11.06 14.50
CA ARG A 429 -28.31 -10.10 15.36
C ARG A 429 -26.82 -10.04 15.03
N ILE A 430 -26.17 -11.17 14.77
CA ILE A 430 -24.76 -11.20 14.34
C ILE A 430 -24.60 -10.57 12.96
N GLN A 431 -25.54 -10.80 12.03
CA GLN A 431 -25.55 -10.15 10.72
C GLN A 431 -25.62 -8.61 10.86
N ASP A 432 -26.52 -8.10 11.69
CA ASP A 432 -26.61 -6.65 12.00
C ASP A 432 -25.31 -6.15 12.65
N TYR A 433 -24.75 -6.90 13.60
CA TYR A 433 -23.45 -6.58 14.22
C TYR A 433 -22.30 -6.53 13.22
N ILE A 434 -22.29 -7.36 12.18
CA ILE A 434 -21.22 -7.40 11.16
C ILE A 434 -21.40 -6.29 10.11
N MET A 435 -22.65 -5.93 9.78
CA MET A 435 -22.95 -5.01 8.68
C MET A 435 -23.10 -3.54 9.12
N ASN A 436 -23.62 -3.29 10.31
CA ASN A 436 -23.95 -1.95 10.77
C ASN A 436 -22.73 -1.28 11.43
N PRO A 437 -22.24 -0.13 10.92
CA PRO A 437 -21.15 0.60 11.55
C PRO A 437 -21.43 0.97 13.00
N ASN A 438 -22.68 1.35 13.32
CA ASN A 438 -23.12 1.77 14.65
C ASN A 438 -24.30 0.90 15.13
N PRO A 439 -24.03 -0.36 15.52
CA PRO A 439 -25.09 -1.28 15.93
C PRO A 439 -25.75 -0.81 17.23
N PRO A 440 -27.07 -1.05 17.43
CA PRO A 440 -27.74 -0.71 18.68
C PRO A 440 -27.07 -1.36 19.90
N VAL A 441 -27.06 -0.64 21.03
CA VAL A 441 -26.46 -1.13 22.30
C VAL A 441 -27.09 -2.46 22.76
N LYS A 442 -28.39 -2.65 22.49
CA LYS A 442 -29.10 -3.90 22.77
C LYS A 442 -28.51 -5.07 21.98
N THR A 443 -28.41 -4.94 20.65
CA THR A 443 -27.81 -5.95 19.76
C THR A 443 -26.38 -6.27 20.19
N THR A 444 -25.60 -5.24 20.51
CA THR A 444 -24.20 -5.37 20.96
C THR A 444 -24.11 -6.21 22.25
N THR A 445 -24.89 -5.86 23.28
CA THR A 445 -24.88 -6.56 24.57
C THR A 445 -25.29 -8.03 24.42
N GLU A 446 -26.33 -8.31 23.62
CA GLU A 446 -26.85 -9.67 23.43
C GLU A 446 -25.90 -10.57 22.64
N VAL A 447 -25.22 -10.04 21.61
CA VAL A 447 -24.18 -10.78 20.88
C VAL A 447 -22.98 -11.05 21.78
N GLU A 448 -22.47 -10.03 22.47
CA GLU A 448 -21.22 -10.12 23.25
C GLU A 448 -21.36 -10.91 24.56
N SER A 449 -22.58 -11.09 25.07
CA SER A 449 -22.87 -11.94 26.24
C SER A 449 -23.17 -13.40 25.89
N GLY A 450 -23.37 -13.71 24.61
CA GLY A 450 -23.73 -15.05 24.15
C GLY A 450 -22.58 -16.06 24.19
N PRO A 451 -22.87 -17.37 24.33
CA PRO A 451 -21.84 -18.42 24.35
C PRO A 451 -21.04 -18.52 23.02
N PHE A 452 -21.65 -18.10 21.91
CA PHE A 452 -20.99 -18.05 20.61
C PHE A 452 -19.84 -17.04 20.57
N TRP A 453 -20.01 -15.88 21.21
CA TRP A 453 -18.98 -14.84 21.30
C TRP A 453 -17.74 -15.35 22.03
N THR A 454 -17.89 -15.99 23.18
CA THR A 454 -16.76 -16.50 23.98
C THR A 454 -15.79 -17.36 23.18
N ARG A 455 -16.28 -18.11 22.19
CA ARG A 455 -15.46 -19.01 21.36
C ARG A 455 -15.07 -18.41 20.00
N PHE A 456 -15.93 -17.61 19.38
CA PHE A 456 -15.76 -17.15 17.98
C PHE A 456 -15.66 -15.62 17.84
N LYS A 457 -15.44 -14.90 18.94
CA LYS A 457 -15.25 -13.45 19.00
C LYS A 457 -14.33 -12.91 17.92
N ASN A 458 -13.15 -13.53 17.73
CA ASN A 458 -12.18 -13.04 16.75
C ASN A 458 -12.74 -13.08 15.32
N ASN A 459 -13.47 -14.14 14.93
CA ASN A 459 -14.09 -14.22 13.61
C ASN A 459 -15.26 -13.23 13.46
N VAL A 460 -16.08 -13.02 14.50
CA VAL A 460 -17.15 -12.00 14.48
C VAL A 460 -16.56 -10.60 14.30
N LEU A 461 -15.56 -10.24 15.10
CA LEU A 461 -14.87 -8.95 15.01
C LEU A 461 -14.16 -8.76 13.67
N PHE A 462 -13.52 -9.82 13.17
CA PHE A 462 -12.80 -9.77 11.90
C PHE A 462 -13.75 -9.57 10.72
N LEU A 463 -14.85 -10.32 10.65
CA LEU A 463 -15.91 -10.11 9.65
C LEU A 463 -16.48 -8.70 9.77
N ARG A 464 -16.78 -8.23 10.99
CA ARG A 464 -17.22 -6.84 11.20
C ARG A 464 -16.23 -5.84 10.62
N GLY A 465 -14.93 -6.04 10.81
CA GLY A 465 -13.89 -5.21 10.18
C GLY A 465 -13.97 -5.20 8.65
N LEU A 466 -14.10 -6.37 8.04
CA LEU A 466 -14.21 -6.49 6.58
C LEU A 466 -15.45 -5.78 6.01
N PHE A 467 -16.58 -5.87 6.70
CA PHE A 467 -17.88 -5.35 6.26
C PHE A 467 -18.22 -3.96 6.84
N ALA A 468 -18.64 -3.86 8.11
CA ALA A 468 -18.98 -2.59 8.77
C ALA A 468 -17.78 -1.65 8.89
N GLY A 469 -16.58 -2.17 9.11
CA GLY A 469 -15.33 -1.41 9.14
C GLY A 469 -14.91 -0.85 7.78
N GLY A 470 -15.60 -1.22 6.70
CA GLY A 470 -15.45 -0.61 5.38
C GLY A 470 -14.24 -1.08 4.56
N ILE A 471 -13.47 -2.08 5.02
CA ILE A 471 -12.28 -2.57 4.32
C ILE A 471 -12.62 -3.05 2.90
N LEU A 472 -13.69 -3.84 2.73
CA LEU A 472 -14.08 -4.32 1.40
C LEU A 472 -14.59 -3.19 0.51
N ARG A 473 -15.33 -2.22 1.07
CA ARG A 473 -15.76 -1.02 0.33
C ARG A 473 -14.56 -0.21 -0.15
N PHE A 474 -13.54 -0.08 0.70
CA PHE A 474 -12.31 0.62 0.39
C PHE A 474 -11.51 -0.11 -0.70
N VAL A 475 -11.26 -1.42 -0.54
CA VAL A 475 -10.47 -2.23 -1.47
C VAL A 475 -11.12 -2.29 -2.86
N PHE A 476 -12.43 -2.53 -2.95
CA PHE A 476 -13.13 -2.66 -4.24
C PHE A 476 -13.61 -1.33 -4.82
N GLY A 477 -13.85 -0.30 -4.01
CA GLY A 477 -14.34 0.99 -4.48
C GLY A 477 -13.23 2.01 -4.76
N GLN A 478 -12.26 2.13 -3.85
CA GLN A 478 -11.24 3.20 -3.91
C GLN A 478 -9.91 2.73 -4.51
N LYS A 479 -9.52 1.45 -4.35
CA LYS A 479 -8.22 0.96 -4.80
C LYS A 479 -8.29 0.33 -6.20
N ARG A 480 -7.46 0.82 -7.11
CA ARG A 480 -7.33 0.32 -8.49
C ARG A 480 -5.99 -0.39 -8.65
N TRP A 481 -6.03 -1.65 -9.09
CA TRP A 481 -4.83 -2.46 -9.29
C TRP A 481 -3.93 -1.81 -10.35
N ARG A 482 -2.61 -1.89 -10.15
CA ARG A 482 -1.56 -1.22 -10.94
C ARG A 482 -1.56 0.31 -10.88
N VAL A 483 -2.55 0.97 -10.28
CA VAL A 483 -2.59 2.44 -10.13
C VAL A 483 -2.34 2.85 -8.69
N ASN A 484 -3.08 2.26 -7.75
CA ASN A 484 -2.96 2.56 -6.33
C ASN A 484 -2.20 1.48 -5.55
N TYR A 485 -2.10 0.27 -6.11
CA TYR A 485 -1.40 -0.84 -5.47
C TYR A 485 -0.95 -1.91 -6.47
N GLY A 486 0.05 -2.68 -6.07
CA GLY A 486 0.55 -3.85 -6.80
C GLY A 486 1.76 -4.46 -6.10
N LEU A 487 2.46 -5.37 -6.78
CA LEU A 487 3.71 -5.97 -6.28
C LEU A 487 4.92 -5.12 -6.71
N ASP A 488 6.01 -5.16 -5.96
CA ASP A 488 7.28 -4.54 -6.37
C ASP A 488 8.45 -5.53 -6.20
N PRO A 489 8.73 -6.37 -7.21
CA PRO A 489 9.82 -7.34 -7.16
C PRO A 489 11.21 -6.69 -7.12
N ALA A 490 11.33 -5.42 -7.54
CA ALA A 490 12.60 -4.70 -7.58
C ALA A 490 12.91 -3.98 -6.26
N ARG A 491 11.95 -3.94 -5.32
CA ARG A 491 12.07 -3.27 -4.02
C ARG A 491 13.25 -3.80 -3.21
N LYS A 492 13.90 -2.89 -2.46
CA LYS A 492 14.97 -3.24 -1.51
C LYS A 492 14.68 -2.60 -0.14
N PRO A 493 14.45 -3.39 0.92
CA PRO A 493 14.37 -4.87 0.93
C PRO A 493 13.19 -5.40 0.11
N SER A 494 13.30 -6.63 -0.39
CA SER A 494 12.26 -7.26 -1.20
C SER A 494 11.04 -7.58 -0.35
N THR A 495 9.84 -7.41 -0.90
CA THR A 495 8.59 -7.88 -0.31
C THR A 495 7.70 -8.50 -1.38
N ARG A 496 7.00 -9.57 -1.01
CA ARG A 496 5.95 -10.22 -1.79
C ARG A 496 4.56 -9.71 -1.44
N LEU A 497 4.42 -8.77 -0.50
CA LEU A 497 3.16 -8.12 -0.15
C LEU A 497 2.82 -7.00 -1.14
N ALA A 498 1.53 -6.68 -1.26
CA ALA A 498 1.09 -5.53 -2.05
C ALA A 498 1.55 -4.21 -1.41
N VAL A 499 2.11 -3.33 -2.24
CA VAL A 499 2.63 -2.03 -1.84
C VAL A 499 1.80 -0.91 -2.49
N PRO A 500 1.73 0.30 -1.89
CA PRO A 500 1.09 1.45 -2.50
C PRO A 500 1.83 1.90 -3.75
N TYR A 501 1.07 2.36 -4.74
CA TYR A 501 1.60 2.95 -5.97
C TYR A 501 1.27 4.44 -6.01
N ARG A 502 2.21 5.26 -6.48
CA ARG A 502 2.02 6.72 -6.63
C ARG A 502 1.25 7.08 -7.90
N ALA A 503 1.40 6.22 -8.89
CA ALA A 503 0.80 6.31 -10.20
C ALA A 503 0.83 4.92 -10.84
N LYS A 504 0.23 4.80 -12.02
CA LYS A 504 0.27 3.56 -12.80
C LYS A 504 1.67 2.94 -12.90
N ASP A 505 1.80 1.67 -12.50
CA ASP A 505 3.02 0.86 -12.50
C ASP A 505 4.23 1.51 -11.81
N SER A 506 3.98 2.48 -10.92
CA SER A 506 5.00 3.24 -10.21
C SER A 506 4.86 2.99 -8.70
N PRO A 507 5.46 1.89 -8.18
CA PRO A 507 5.42 1.59 -6.76
C PRO A 507 6.09 2.67 -5.92
N SER A 508 5.52 2.96 -4.76
CA SER A 508 6.17 3.78 -3.75
C SER A 508 7.34 2.99 -3.13
N LEU A 509 8.57 3.42 -3.38
CA LEU A 509 9.82 2.71 -3.05
C LEU A 509 9.92 2.10 -1.64
N ARG A 510 9.30 2.73 -0.63
CA ARG A 510 9.36 2.28 0.77
C ARG A 510 8.03 2.42 1.51
N SER A 511 6.96 2.80 0.82
CA SER A 511 5.65 2.91 1.45
C SER A 511 4.99 1.54 1.57
N GLU A 512 4.24 1.35 2.64
CA GLU A 512 3.43 0.19 2.94
C GLU A 512 2.06 0.66 3.44
N PHE A 513 1.04 -0.16 3.26
CA PHE A 513 -0.25 0.11 3.90
C PHE A 513 -0.15 -0.17 5.40
N SER A 514 -0.64 0.74 6.24
CA SER A 514 -0.56 0.55 7.70
C SER A 514 -1.52 -0.54 8.21
N HIS A 515 -2.62 -0.78 7.47
CA HIS A 515 -3.69 -1.66 7.88
C HIS A 515 -3.46 -3.11 7.41
N PRO A 516 -3.27 -4.10 8.31
CA PRO A 516 -2.91 -5.47 7.93
C PRO A 516 -3.96 -6.13 7.01
N ASP A 517 -5.24 -5.94 7.30
CA ASP A 517 -6.31 -6.57 6.52
C ASP A 517 -6.50 -5.96 5.13
N VAL A 518 -6.12 -4.69 4.94
CA VAL A 518 -6.01 -4.06 3.62
C VAL A 518 -4.84 -4.68 2.87
N VAL A 519 -3.67 -4.83 3.52
CA VAL A 519 -2.49 -5.49 2.92
C VAL A 519 -2.84 -6.89 2.43
N VAL A 520 -3.48 -7.71 3.26
CA VAL A 520 -3.86 -9.09 2.90
C VAL A 520 -4.83 -9.10 1.72
N CYS A 521 -5.89 -8.28 1.75
CA CYS A 521 -6.84 -8.17 0.63
C CYS A 521 -6.14 -7.75 -0.68
N LEU A 522 -5.36 -6.67 -0.66
CA LEU A 522 -4.68 -6.14 -1.84
C LEU A 522 -3.58 -7.09 -2.36
N THR A 523 -2.92 -7.83 -1.46
CA THR A 523 -1.97 -8.89 -1.83
C THR A 523 -2.68 -10.01 -2.55
N CYS A 524 -3.77 -10.56 -1.99
CA CYS A 524 -4.59 -11.57 -2.66
C CYS A 524 -5.02 -11.11 -4.07
N LEU A 525 -5.60 -9.90 -4.17
CA LEU A 525 -6.02 -9.35 -5.46
C LEU A 525 -4.85 -9.18 -6.45
N SER A 526 -3.67 -8.73 -5.98
CA SER A 526 -2.49 -8.56 -6.84
C SER A 526 -2.03 -9.87 -7.48
N TYR A 527 -2.03 -10.98 -6.72
CA TYR A 527 -1.67 -12.29 -7.26
C TYR A 527 -2.80 -12.95 -8.04
N TYR A 528 -4.06 -12.69 -7.70
CA TYR A 528 -5.20 -13.14 -8.50
C TYR A 528 -5.18 -12.53 -9.91
N TYR A 529 -4.86 -11.24 -10.02
CA TYR A 529 -4.80 -10.53 -11.30
C TYR A 529 -3.47 -10.78 -12.04
N GLY A 530 -2.35 -10.71 -11.34
CA GLY A 530 -1.01 -10.90 -11.92
C GLY A 530 -0.67 -12.36 -12.24
N GLY A 531 -1.18 -13.30 -11.43
CA GLY A 531 -0.81 -14.71 -11.46
C GLY A 531 0.55 -15.00 -10.80
N LEU A 532 0.86 -16.29 -10.67
CA LEU A 532 2.11 -16.79 -10.10
C LEU A 532 3.24 -16.89 -11.14
N GLY A 533 4.49 -16.73 -10.70
CA GLY A 533 5.65 -17.12 -11.49
C GLY A 533 5.83 -18.64 -11.58
N ASP A 534 6.60 -19.11 -12.56
CA ASP A 534 6.86 -20.55 -12.73
C ASP A 534 7.64 -21.16 -11.54
N GLU A 535 8.54 -20.38 -10.94
CA GLU A 535 9.25 -20.79 -9.72
C GLU A 535 8.32 -20.88 -8.50
N ASP A 536 7.38 -19.93 -8.36
CA ASP A 536 6.40 -19.94 -7.27
C ASP A 536 5.45 -21.17 -7.38
N LEU A 537 5.04 -21.53 -8.60
CA LEU A 537 4.26 -22.74 -8.88
C LEU A 537 5.07 -24.01 -8.57
N THR A 538 6.35 -24.03 -8.93
CA THR A 538 7.25 -25.16 -8.65
C THR A 538 7.38 -25.40 -7.14
N MET A 539 7.63 -24.33 -6.37
CA MET A 539 7.71 -24.39 -4.90
C MET A 539 6.39 -24.86 -4.28
N SER A 540 5.27 -24.33 -4.79
CA SER A 540 3.93 -24.68 -4.28
C SER A 540 3.59 -26.15 -4.52
N LEU A 541 3.88 -26.68 -5.71
CA LEU A 541 3.65 -28.09 -6.02
C LEU A 541 4.59 -29.01 -5.25
N ASP A 542 5.86 -28.64 -5.04
CA ASP A 542 6.79 -29.47 -4.25
C ASP A 542 6.33 -29.59 -2.78
N LEU A 543 5.85 -28.50 -2.18
CA LEU A 543 5.27 -28.55 -0.84
C LEU A 543 3.96 -29.37 -0.81
N LEU A 544 3.08 -29.15 -1.78
CA LEU A 544 1.78 -29.82 -1.87
C LEU A 544 1.94 -31.35 -2.05
N LEU A 545 2.84 -31.81 -2.92
CA LEU A 545 3.07 -33.24 -3.18
C LEU A 545 3.65 -33.99 -1.96
N ARG A 546 4.18 -33.27 -0.97
CA ARG A 546 4.65 -33.83 0.30
C ARG A 546 3.57 -33.80 1.40
N SER A 547 2.43 -33.17 1.14
CA SER A 547 1.31 -33.07 2.08
C SER A 547 0.46 -34.33 2.10
N ASP A 548 -0.03 -34.70 3.29
CA ASP A 548 -0.97 -35.82 3.45
C ASP A 548 -2.37 -35.54 2.85
N GLN A 549 -2.68 -34.27 2.57
CA GLN A 549 -3.97 -33.81 2.01
C GLN A 549 -3.86 -33.41 0.54
N VAL A 550 -2.86 -33.94 -0.17
CA VAL A 550 -2.54 -33.60 -1.57
C VAL A 550 -3.75 -33.62 -2.50
N ASP A 551 -4.60 -34.65 -2.41
CA ASP A 551 -5.73 -34.82 -3.34
C ASP A 551 -6.80 -33.73 -3.17
N LEU A 552 -7.15 -33.36 -1.94
CA LEU A 552 -8.14 -32.33 -1.64
C LEU A 552 -7.68 -30.95 -2.12
N GLU A 553 -6.46 -30.58 -1.77
CA GLU A 553 -5.88 -29.29 -2.12
C GLU A 553 -5.69 -29.17 -3.63
N TYR A 554 -5.18 -30.23 -4.27
CA TYR A 554 -5.01 -30.26 -5.72
C TYR A 554 -6.35 -30.18 -6.45
N LYS A 555 -7.42 -30.82 -5.95
CA LYS A 555 -8.78 -30.70 -6.52
C LYS A 555 -9.28 -29.26 -6.47
N ALA A 556 -8.97 -28.50 -5.43
CA ALA A 556 -9.30 -27.07 -5.34
C ALA A 556 -8.57 -26.22 -6.39
N TRP A 557 -7.32 -26.58 -6.73
CA TRP A 557 -6.57 -25.91 -7.80
C TRP A 557 -7.19 -26.23 -9.16
N VAL A 558 -7.47 -27.52 -9.42
CA VAL A 558 -8.09 -27.98 -10.67
C VAL A 558 -9.47 -27.33 -10.88
N ALA A 559 -10.29 -27.24 -9.82
CA ALA A 559 -11.63 -26.62 -9.86
C ALA A 559 -11.61 -25.14 -10.29
N THR A 560 -10.47 -24.47 -10.15
CA THR A 560 -10.26 -23.07 -10.51
C THR A 560 -9.21 -22.93 -11.62
N SER A 561 -8.96 -23.98 -12.41
CA SER A 561 -8.03 -23.96 -13.54
C SER A 561 -8.78 -23.94 -14.88
N ASP A 562 -8.20 -23.31 -15.91
CA ASP A 562 -8.72 -23.37 -17.28
C ASP A 562 -7.79 -24.17 -18.19
N GLY A 563 -8.36 -24.93 -19.11
CA GLY A 563 -7.61 -25.67 -20.14
C GLY A 563 -6.70 -26.81 -19.65
N LEU A 564 -6.78 -27.21 -18.37
CA LEU A 564 -5.97 -28.31 -17.83
C LEU A 564 -6.48 -29.65 -18.38
N ARG A 565 -5.58 -30.41 -19.04
CA ARG A 565 -5.91 -31.75 -19.56
C ARG A 565 -6.31 -32.70 -18.43
N GLU A 566 -7.32 -33.54 -18.69
CA GLU A 566 -7.85 -34.53 -17.73
C GLU A 566 -6.76 -35.43 -17.13
N SER A 567 -5.72 -35.77 -17.91
CA SER A 567 -4.59 -36.57 -17.44
C SER A 567 -3.88 -35.95 -16.23
N PHE A 568 -3.91 -34.62 -16.09
CA PHE A 568 -3.29 -33.87 -15.00
C PHE A 568 -4.27 -33.51 -13.89
N HIS A 569 -5.51 -34.01 -13.88
CA HIS A 569 -6.46 -33.77 -12.78
C HIS A 569 -6.11 -34.53 -11.50
N HIS A 570 -5.16 -35.47 -11.58
CA HIS A 570 -4.64 -36.19 -10.42
C HIS A 570 -3.19 -35.79 -10.10
N PRO A 571 -2.85 -35.56 -8.82
CA PRO A 571 -1.52 -35.09 -8.43
C PRO A 571 -0.42 -36.10 -8.77
N ARG A 572 -0.73 -37.41 -8.78
CA ARG A 572 0.19 -38.48 -9.16
C ARG A 572 0.68 -38.42 -10.61
N SER A 573 -0.04 -37.69 -11.47
CA SER A 573 0.31 -37.51 -12.87
C SER A 573 1.34 -36.40 -13.10
N ILE A 574 1.64 -35.59 -12.09
CA ILE A 574 2.62 -34.50 -12.20
C ILE A 574 4.01 -35.03 -11.86
N ASN A 575 4.95 -34.83 -12.78
CA ASN A 575 6.36 -35.10 -12.55
C ASN A 575 7.17 -33.80 -12.51
N LEU A 576 7.45 -33.27 -11.31
CA LEU A 576 8.24 -32.04 -11.14
C LEU A 576 9.68 -32.12 -11.68
N ARG A 577 10.19 -33.32 -11.98
CA ARG A 577 11.50 -33.47 -12.62
C ARG A 577 11.46 -33.15 -14.12
N ASP A 578 10.28 -33.25 -14.74
CA ASP A 578 10.05 -32.88 -16.14
C ASP A 578 9.58 -31.43 -16.21
N ARG A 579 10.54 -30.50 -16.12
CA ARG A 579 10.25 -29.06 -16.11
C ARG A 579 9.59 -28.58 -17.40
N GLU A 580 9.94 -29.15 -18.56
CA GLU A 580 9.33 -28.74 -19.83
C GLU A 580 7.85 -29.11 -19.89
N GLN A 581 7.48 -30.32 -19.45
CA GLN A 581 6.08 -30.70 -19.33
C GLN A 581 5.32 -29.76 -18.40
N CYS A 582 5.88 -29.45 -17.24
CA CYS A 582 5.27 -28.52 -16.29
C CYS A 582 5.06 -27.12 -16.89
N PHE A 583 6.10 -26.53 -17.49
CA PHE A 583 6.03 -25.18 -18.05
C PHE A 583 5.07 -25.06 -19.23
N ARG A 584 4.97 -26.09 -20.08
CA ARG A 584 4.12 -26.05 -21.26
C ARG A 584 2.67 -26.46 -20.98
N ASP A 585 2.46 -27.53 -20.21
CA ASP A 585 1.17 -28.22 -20.17
C ASP A 585 0.42 -28.07 -18.82
N VAL A 586 1.09 -27.66 -17.73
CA VAL A 586 0.49 -27.61 -16.38
C VAL A 586 0.45 -26.18 -15.83
N PHE A 587 1.58 -25.48 -15.83
CA PHE A 587 1.71 -24.16 -15.19
C PHE A 587 0.83 -23.07 -15.82
N PRO A 588 0.60 -23.03 -17.15
CA PRO A 588 -0.32 -22.04 -17.72
C PRO A 588 -1.72 -22.10 -17.11
N SER A 589 -2.23 -23.31 -16.82
CA SER A 589 -3.56 -23.51 -16.22
C SER A 589 -3.63 -23.17 -14.73
N PHE A 590 -2.52 -23.30 -13.99
CA PHE A 590 -2.46 -22.95 -12.56
C PHE A 590 -2.01 -21.53 -12.27
N ARG A 591 -1.40 -20.84 -13.25
CA ARG A 591 -0.85 -19.49 -13.09
C ARG A 591 -1.82 -18.50 -12.47
N ARG A 592 -3.09 -18.54 -12.86
CA ARG A 592 -4.17 -17.68 -12.32
C ARG A 592 -5.27 -18.48 -11.62
N SER A 593 -5.00 -19.73 -11.28
CA SER A 593 -5.94 -20.54 -10.49
C SER A 593 -6.01 -19.99 -9.09
N LYS A 594 -7.23 -19.61 -8.64
CA LYS A 594 -7.43 -19.09 -7.29
C LYS A 594 -6.93 -20.07 -6.24
N GLY A 595 -7.20 -21.37 -6.39
CA GLY A 595 -6.75 -22.40 -5.46
C GLY A 595 -5.23 -22.47 -5.33
N ALA A 596 -4.51 -22.40 -6.46
CA ALA A 596 -3.04 -22.39 -6.47
C ALA A 596 -2.47 -21.11 -5.83
N VAL A 597 -3.06 -19.94 -6.15
CA VAL A 597 -2.67 -18.66 -5.56
C VAL A 597 -2.93 -18.62 -4.05
N ASP A 598 -4.12 -19.04 -3.60
CA ASP A 598 -4.48 -19.11 -2.18
C ASP A 598 -3.48 -19.96 -1.40
N TYR A 599 -3.13 -21.13 -1.95
CA TYR A 599 -2.18 -22.04 -1.32
C TYR A 599 -0.80 -21.40 -1.21
N PHE A 600 -0.29 -20.81 -2.29
CA PHE A 600 1.01 -20.13 -2.29
C PHE A 600 1.06 -19.00 -1.26
N LEU A 601 0.04 -18.15 -1.24
CA LEU A 601 -0.04 -17.01 -0.31
C LEU A 601 -0.08 -17.47 1.15
N SER A 602 -0.89 -18.48 1.44
CA SER A 602 -1.10 -18.99 2.80
C SER A 602 0.09 -19.78 3.37
N HIS A 603 0.98 -20.29 2.52
CA HIS A 603 2.13 -21.12 2.96
C HIS A 603 3.49 -20.42 2.82
N PHE A 604 3.65 -19.50 1.85
CA PHE A 604 4.94 -18.87 1.57
C PHE A 604 4.94 -17.35 1.81
N VAL A 605 3.86 -16.64 1.52
CA VAL A 605 3.87 -15.17 1.59
C VAL A 605 3.47 -14.68 2.99
N PHE A 606 2.24 -14.93 3.43
CA PHE A 606 1.74 -14.38 4.69
C PHE A 606 2.46 -14.91 5.94
N PRO A 607 2.80 -16.21 6.06
CA PRO A 607 3.53 -16.70 7.24
C PRO A 607 4.93 -16.09 7.40
N LEU A 608 5.58 -15.73 6.30
CA LEU A 608 6.93 -15.14 6.30
C LEU A 608 6.87 -13.62 6.46
N GLU A 609 6.06 -12.95 5.66
CA GLU A 609 6.12 -11.49 5.55
C GLU A 609 5.05 -10.74 6.35
N MET A 610 3.90 -11.37 6.63
CA MET A 610 2.81 -10.68 7.34
C MET A 610 3.06 -10.68 8.85
N LYS A 611 3.91 -9.75 9.26
CA LYS A 611 4.37 -9.56 10.62
C LYS A 611 4.02 -8.18 11.14
N GLU A 612 3.98 -8.06 12.46
CA GLU A 612 3.76 -6.79 13.16
C GLU A 612 4.83 -6.56 14.22
N PHE A 613 5.00 -5.30 14.62
CA PHE A 613 5.86 -4.90 15.73
C PHE A 613 5.01 -4.32 16.86
N PRO A 614 5.45 -4.44 18.12
CA PRO A 614 4.66 -3.95 19.24
C PRO A 614 4.54 -2.42 19.24
N HIS A 615 5.63 -1.71 18.92
CA HIS A 615 5.67 -0.25 18.99
C HIS A 615 6.26 0.37 17.73
N LYS A 616 5.95 1.65 17.50
CA LYS A 616 6.53 2.48 16.46
C LYS A 616 6.97 3.85 16.97
N LEU A 617 7.86 4.48 16.22
CA LEU A 617 8.08 5.94 16.24
C LEU A 617 7.60 6.51 14.91
N SER A 618 6.85 7.61 14.93
CA SER A 618 6.35 8.27 13.73
C SER A 618 6.86 9.70 13.60
N ALA A 619 6.99 10.17 12.36
CA ALA A 619 7.26 11.56 12.02
C ALA A 619 6.60 11.92 10.69
N SER A 620 6.03 13.12 10.57
CA SER A 620 5.21 13.52 9.42
C SER A 620 5.55 14.93 8.91
N GLY A 621 4.77 15.43 7.94
CA GLY A 621 4.87 16.83 7.48
C GLY A 621 4.72 17.87 8.60
N TRP A 622 4.06 17.52 9.70
CA TRP A 622 3.96 18.38 10.89
C TRP A 622 5.31 18.63 11.55
N ASP A 623 6.17 17.61 11.66
CA ASP A 623 7.51 17.73 12.24
C ASP A 623 8.42 18.60 11.36
N LEU A 624 8.28 18.53 10.04
CA LEU A 624 8.97 19.45 9.11
C LEU A 624 8.54 20.90 9.32
N ALA A 625 7.25 21.12 9.56
CA ALA A 625 6.64 22.42 9.76
C ALA A 625 6.88 23.03 11.15
N THR A 626 7.64 22.36 12.03
CA THR A 626 7.94 22.83 13.39
C THR A 626 8.43 24.29 13.35
N PRO A 627 7.84 25.20 14.16
CA PRO A 627 8.33 26.58 14.27
C PRO A 627 9.81 26.63 14.66
N ARG A 628 10.63 27.33 13.86
CA ARG A 628 12.07 27.50 14.06
C ARG A 628 12.42 28.99 14.16
N GLN A 629 13.65 29.28 14.60
CA GLN A 629 14.17 30.64 14.63
C GLN A 629 14.21 31.27 13.23
N GLN A 630 14.50 30.46 12.21
CA GLN A 630 14.42 30.84 10.81
C GLN A 630 13.11 30.33 10.20
N PRO A 631 12.28 31.18 9.56
CA PRO A 631 11.00 30.74 9.00
C PRO A 631 11.18 29.86 7.77
N LEU A 632 10.31 28.86 7.61
CA LEU A 632 10.23 28.05 6.41
C LEU A 632 9.39 28.78 5.36
N THR A 633 9.86 28.84 4.12
CA THR A 633 9.05 29.37 3.01
C THR A 633 8.94 28.37 1.86
N GLY A 634 7.78 28.31 1.23
CA GLY A 634 7.57 27.38 0.12
C GLY A 634 6.54 27.85 -0.90
N PHE A 635 6.42 27.09 -1.98
CA PHE A 635 5.38 27.29 -2.98
C PHE A 635 4.53 26.05 -3.19
N SER A 636 3.30 26.27 -3.62
CA SER A 636 2.40 25.26 -4.18
C SER A 636 1.89 25.71 -5.55
N GLY A 637 1.57 24.76 -6.44
CA GLY A 637 0.93 25.05 -7.73
C GLY A 637 -0.46 25.66 -7.59
N THR A 638 -1.21 25.25 -6.56
CA THR A 638 -2.54 25.77 -6.22
C THR A 638 -2.66 26.09 -4.74
N ASN A 639 -3.75 26.73 -4.33
CA ASN A 639 -4.07 26.95 -2.92
C ASN A 639 -5.09 25.93 -2.37
N ASP A 640 -5.36 24.84 -3.10
CA ASP A 640 -6.37 23.83 -2.73
C ASP A 640 -5.97 23.07 -1.45
N SER A 641 -4.68 22.79 -1.27
CA SER A 641 -4.13 22.04 -0.12
C SER A 641 -4.02 22.84 1.18
N GLN A 642 -4.39 24.14 1.18
CA GLN A 642 -4.23 25.01 2.36
C GLN A 642 -4.89 24.48 3.64
N HIS A 643 -5.95 23.67 3.49
CA HIS A 643 -6.74 23.16 4.62
C HIS A 643 -6.08 21.96 5.31
N VAL A 644 -5.16 21.28 4.62
CA VAL A 644 -4.40 20.14 5.12
C VAL A 644 -2.93 20.48 5.39
N LEU A 645 -2.55 21.76 5.27
CA LEU A 645 -1.24 22.23 5.73
C LEU A 645 -1.15 22.15 7.27
N PRO A 646 0.02 21.81 7.84
CA PRO A 646 0.26 21.93 9.27
C PRO A 646 -0.03 23.35 9.77
N THR A 647 -0.66 23.48 10.95
CA THR A 647 -1.08 24.79 11.48
C THR A 647 0.02 25.84 11.68
N PRO A 648 1.30 25.48 11.90
CA PRO A 648 2.39 26.47 11.93
C PRO A 648 2.63 27.21 10.61
N ILE A 649 2.18 26.65 9.49
CA ILE A 649 2.39 27.22 8.15
C ILE A 649 1.17 28.05 7.75
N VAL A 650 1.42 29.27 7.29
CA VAL A 650 0.36 30.17 6.80
C VAL A 650 0.36 30.20 5.28
N GLN A 651 -0.81 30.04 4.67
CA GLN A 651 -0.97 30.34 3.25
C GLN A 651 -0.95 31.86 3.05
N LEU A 652 0.08 32.37 2.37
CA LEU A 652 0.24 33.80 2.09
C LEU A 652 -0.20 34.09 0.65
N GLU A 653 -1.33 34.78 0.51
CA GLU A 653 -1.87 35.20 -0.79
C GLU A 653 -1.33 36.59 -1.17
N LEU A 654 -0.46 36.64 -2.17
CA LEU A 654 0.05 37.93 -2.67
C LEU A 654 -0.97 38.56 -3.63
N PRO A 655 -1.15 39.91 -3.64
CA PRO A 655 -2.09 40.57 -4.54
C PRO A 655 -1.87 40.23 -6.02
N SER A 656 -0.62 40.04 -6.43
CA SER A 656 -0.26 39.65 -7.80
C SER A 656 -0.71 38.24 -8.18
N GLN A 657 -1.14 37.41 -7.22
CA GLN A 657 -1.52 36.01 -7.42
C GLN A 657 -3.02 35.77 -7.29
N LYS A 658 -3.81 36.73 -6.78
CA LYS A 658 -5.24 36.54 -6.49
C LYS A 658 -6.09 36.12 -7.70
N HIS A 659 -5.74 36.57 -8.90
CA HIS A 659 -6.47 36.25 -10.14
C HIS A 659 -6.13 34.88 -10.75
N THR A 660 -5.16 34.15 -10.18
CA THR A 660 -4.55 32.96 -10.78
C THR A 660 -5.55 31.82 -10.99
N ASN A 661 -6.38 31.53 -9.99
CA ASN A 661 -7.36 30.45 -10.07
C ASN A 661 -8.42 30.73 -11.15
N ALA A 662 -8.93 31.97 -11.22
CA ALA A 662 -9.88 32.37 -12.25
C ALA A 662 -9.27 32.29 -13.66
N LEU A 663 -8.01 32.71 -13.83
CA LEU A 663 -7.33 32.71 -15.14
C LEU A 663 -7.23 31.31 -15.75
N VAL A 664 -6.88 30.32 -14.92
CA VAL A 664 -6.75 28.93 -15.39
C VAL A 664 -8.12 28.36 -15.78
N LEU A 665 -9.17 28.63 -14.99
CA LEU A 665 -10.53 28.19 -15.32
C LEU A 665 -11.06 28.88 -16.58
N GLU A 666 -10.77 30.18 -16.77
CA GLU A 666 -11.11 30.92 -17.99
C GLU A 666 -10.50 30.25 -19.22
N HIS A 667 -9.23 29.84 -19.16
CA HIS A 667 -8.58 29.14 -20.29
C HIS A 667 -9.20 27.79 -20.60
N LEU A 668 -9.60 27.02 -19.58
CA LEU A 668 -10.24 25.71 -19.76
C LEU A 668 -11.67 25.81 -20.28
N LEU A 669 -12.42 26.84 -19.89
CA LEU A 669 -13.80 27.05 -20.33
C LEU A 669 -13.95 27.64 -21.74
N ARG A 670 -12.84 27.89 -22.45
CA ARG A 670 -12.88 28.38 -23.84
C ARG A 670 -13.52 27.37 -24.80
N PRO A 671 -14.20 27.85 -25.86
CA PRO A 671 -14.94 27.00 -26.79
C PRO A 671 -14.06 26.06 -27.64
N GLU A 672 -12.75 26.32 -27.71
CA GLU A 672 -11.76 25.45 -28.37
C GLU A 672 -11.50 24.15 -27.59
N ASN A 673 -11.84 24.10 -26.29
CA ASN A 673 -11.77 22.90 -25.49
C ASN A 673 -13.10 22.14 -25.54
N SER A 674 -13.04 20.80 -25.56
CA SER A 674 -14.23 19.97 -25.67
C SER A 674 -14.16 18.73 -24.77
N VAL A 675 -15.26 17.97 -24.76
CA VAL A 675 -15.39 16.69 -24.04
C VAL A 675 -15.70 15.60 -25.06
N ALA A 676 -15.13 14.42 -24.86
CA ALA A 676 -15.45 13.20 -25.60
C ALA A 676 -15.83 12.10 -24.60
N SER A 677 -17.11 11.67 -24.63
CA SER A 677 -17.57 10.51 -23.85
C SER A 677 -17.07 9.23 -24.53
N LEU A 678 -16.34 8.40 -23.80
CA LEU A 678 -15.87 7.11 -24.33
C LEU A 678 -17.03 6.16 -24.59
N CYS A 679 -18.11 6.22 -23.80
CA CYS A 679 -19.30 5.41 -24.01
C CYS A 679 -20.02 5.77 -25.31
N GLU A 680 -20.25 7.06 -25.57
CA GLU A 680 -20.90 7.54 -26.79
C GLU A 680 -20.06 7.23 -28.05
N GLU A 681 -18.73 7.18 -27.90
CA GLU A 681 -17.77 6.79 -28.94
C GLU A 681 -17.60 5.27 -29.09
N GLY A 682 -18.46 4.46 -28.45
CA GLY A 682 -18.50 3.00 -28.62
C GLY A 682 -17.49 2.21 -27.79
N LEU A 683 -16.96 2.80 -26.72
CA LEU A 683 -16.01 2.19 -25.77
C LEU A 683 -16.61 2.11 -24.34
N PRO A 684 -17.70 1.34 -24.12
CA PRO A 684 -18.28 1.15 -22.79
C PRO A 684 -17.40 0.25 -21.90
N GLY A 685 -17.43 0.46 -20.59
CA GLY A 685 -16.67 -0.32 -19.62
C GLY A 685 -15.15 -0.06 -19.60
N ILE A 686 -14.36 -1.13 -19.44
CA ILE A 686 -12.89 -1.04 -19.35
C ILE A 686 -12.31 -0.73 -20.72
N CYS A 687 -11.87 0.51 -20.91
CA CYS A 687 -11.25 0.95 -22.15
C CYS A 687 -9.81 0.44 -22.25
N ARG A 688 -9.52 -0.40 -23.25
CA ARG A 688 -8.16 -0.85 -23.58
C ARG A 688 -7.37 0.27 -24.26
N GLY A 689 -6.08 0.37 -23.97
CA GLY A 689 -5.20 1.42 -24.48
C GLY A 689 -5.19 1.53 -26.01
N GLN A 690 -5.27 0.39 -26.70
CA GLN A 690 -5.33 0.37 -28.17
C GLN A 690 -6.63 1.01 -28.71
N ALA A 691 -7.76 0.77 -28.05
CA ALA A 691 -9.04 1.30 -28.47
C ALA A 691 -9.12 2.82 -28.22
N LEU A 692 -8.61 3.28 -27.07
CA LEU A 692 -8.45 4.70 -26.77
C LEU A 692 -7.56 5.39 -27.81
N LEU A 693 -6.42 4.80 -28.18
CA LEU A 693 -5.51 5.34 -29.18
C LEU A 693 -6.19 5.46 -30.56
N GLN A 694 -6.94 4.44 -30.99
CA GLN A 694 -7.67 4.48 -32.26
C GLN A 694 -8.73 5.57 -32.31
N LEU A 695 -9.38 5.87 -31.18
CA LEU A 695 -10.29 7.00 -31.06
C LEU A 695 -9.52 8.32 -31.19
N ILE A 696 -8.43 8.50 -30.44
CA ILE A 696 -7.62 9.72 -30.41
C ILE A 696 -7.09 10.08 -31.81
N VAL A 697 -6.58 9.10 -32.56
CA VAL A 697 -6.04 9.32 -33.92
C VAL A 697 -7.12 9.79 -34.90
N LYS A 698 -8.40 9.48 -34.66
CA LYS A 698 -9.53 9.88 -35.51
C LYS A 698 -10.17 11.21 -35.09
N MET A 699 -9.79 11.78 -33.95
CA MET A 699 -10.40 13.01 -33.43
C MET A 699 -10.13 14.23 -34.34
N SER A 700 -11.14 15.10 -34.42
CA SER A 700 -11.04 16.41 -35.09
C SER A 700 -11.51 17.51 -34.13
N PRO A 701 -10.75 18.62 -33.94
CA PRO A 701 -9.37 18.84 -34.36
C PRO A 701 -8.36 17.77 -33.89
N GLU A 702 -7.28 17.59 -34.65
CA GLU A 702 -6.27 16.55 -34.43
C GLU A 702 -5.56 16.67 -33.06
N VAL A 703 -5.34 15.53 -32.41
CA VAL A 703 -4.63 15.43 -31.13
C VAL A 703 -3.16 15.03 -31.36
N ARG A 704 -2.23 15.80 -30.78
CA ARG A 704 -0.76 15.54 -30.85
C ARG A 704 -0.15 15.17 -29.50
N VAL A 705 -0.91 15.32 -28.43
CA VAL A 705 -0.45 15.09 -27.06
C VAL A 705 -1.49 14.24 -26.33
N VAL A 706 -1.06 13.24 -25.59
CA VAL A 706 -1.91 12.49 -24.66
C VAL A 706 -1.36 12.70 -23.26
N LEU A 707 -2.24 13.18 -22.38
CA LEU A 707 -2.00 13.39 -20.97
C LEU A 707 -2.86 12.38 -20.21
N ASP A 708 -2.28 11.23 -19.84
CA ASP A 708 -3.01 10.14 -19.19
C ASP A 708 -3.14 10.34 -17.67
N VAL A 709 -3.76 11.46 -17.26
CA VAL A 709 -3.91 11.85 -15.84
C VAL A 709 -4.82 10.90 -15.07
N GLY A 710 -5.80 10.31 -15.75
CA GLY A 710 -6.73 9.33 -15.19
C GLY A 710 -6.24 7.90 -15.17
N ALA A 711 -5.01 7.64 -15.63
CA ALA A 711 -4.44 6.30 -15.80
C ALA A 711 -5.39 5.34 -16.55
N LEU A 712 -5.94 5.76 -17.69
CA LEU A 712 -6.84 4.94 -18.51
C LEU A 712 -6.10 3.88 -19.31
N VAL A 713 -4.86 4.15 -19.73
CA VAL A 713 -4.04 3.17 -20.46
C VAL A 713 -3.47 2.19 -19.45
N LEU A 714 -4.20 1.15 -19.02
CA LEU A 714 -3.70 0.19 -18.02
C LEU A 714 -2.92 -0.99 -18.62
N ASP A 715 -3.25 -1.40 -19.83
CA ASP A 715 -2.81 -2.65 -20.47
C ASP A 715 -1.48 -2.54 -21.22
N MET A 716 -0.95 -1.34 -21.42
CA MET A 716 0.30 -1.09 -22.17
C MET A 716 1.33 -0.33 -21.33
N THR A 717 2.62 -0.61 -21.50
CA THR A 717 3.70 0.27 -21.02
C THR A 717 3.78 1.55 -21.85
N ASN A 718 4.47 2.58 -21.35
CA ASN A 718 4.65 3.84 -22.08
C ASN A 718 5.34 3.63 -23.44
N GLU A 719 6.31 2.73 -23.49
CA GLU A 719 7.01 2.37 -24.72
C GLU A 719 6.12 1.60 -25.71
N GLN A 720 5.29 0.68 -25.21
CA GLN A 720 4.31 -0.03 -26.04
C GLN A 720 3.27 0.94 -26.62
N PHE A 721 2.76 1.87 -25.82
CA PHE A 721 1.83 2.90 -26.31
C PHE A 721 2.49 3.79 -27.37
N ALA A 722 3.76 4.18 -27.16
CA ALA A 722 4.53 4.94 -28.16
C ALA A 722 4.71 4.17 -29.47
N HIS A 723 5.03 2.87 -29.41
CA HIS A 723 5.10 2.01 -30.59
C HIS A 723 3.77 1.94 -31.34
N GLU A 724 2.67 1.68 -30.63
CA GLU A 724 1.35 1.58 -31.24
C GLU A 724 0.89 2.91 -31.83
N TRP A 725 1.25 4.06 -31.24
CA TRP A 725 0.91 5.37 -31.79
C TRP A 725 1.66 5.67 -33.09
N LEU A 726 2.95 5.34 -33.19
CA LEU A 726 3.67 5.45 -34.46
C LEU A 726 3.04 4.57 -35.53
N LYS A 727 2.77 3.29 -35.23
CA LYS A 727 2.11 2.37 -36.17
C LYS A 727 0.74 2.89 -36.63
N ALA A 728 -0.08 3.40 -35.70
CA ALA A 728 -1.40 3.95 -36.01
C ALA A 728 -1.35 5.20 -36.89
N THR A 729 -0.18 5.85 -37.00
CA THR A 729 0.06 7.03 -37.82
C THR A 729 1.00 6.74 -39.00
N ASP A 730 1.19 5.48 -39.38
CA ASP A 730 1.99 5.10 -40.56
C ASP A 730 1.48 5.78 -41.84
N GLY A 731 2.43 6.30 -42.64
CA GLY A 731 2.14 7.08 -43.85
C GLY A 731 1.98 8.59 -43.64
N ARG A 732 2.15 9.10 -42.40
CA ARG A 732 2.16 10.54 -42.08
C ARG A 732 3.59 11.09 -41.98
N ASP A 733 3.99 11.91 -42.95
CA ASP A 733 5.34 12.53 -43.00
C ASP A 733 5.54 13.68 -42.00
N ASP A 734 4.47 14.16 -41.39
CA ASP A 734 4.50 15.19 -40.37
C ASP A 734 4.74 14.64 -38.95
N ILE A 735 4.62 13.31 -38.74
CA ILE A 735 4.95 12.61 -37.49
C ILE A 735 6.14 11.68 -37.72
N GLU A 736 7.30 12.07 -37.19
CA GLU A 736 8.56 11.33 -37.34
C GLU A 736 8.94 10.55 -36.08
N ALA A 737 8.41 10.93 -34.91
CA ALA A 737 8.75 10.32 -33.62
C ALA A 737 7.67 10.50 -32.54
N VAL A 738 7.77 9.70 -31.47
CA VAL A 738 6.97 9.85 -30.23
C VAL A 738 7.90 10.18 -29.07
N VAL A 739 7.54 11.18 -28.27
CA VAL A 739 8.19 11.49 -27.00
C VAL A 739 7.40 10.83 -25.86
N TYR A 740 8.10 10.11 -24.98
CA TYR A 740 7.52 9.45 -23.81
C TYR A 740 8.53 9.35 -22.67
N CYS A 741 8.09 8.93 -21.48
CA CYS A 741 8.97 8.66 -20.34
C CYS A 741 9.15 7.16 -20.15
N ASN A 742 10.40 6.71 -20.04
CA ASN A 742 10.73 5.31 -19.80
C ASN A 742 10.63 4.95 -18.30
N ASN A 743 10.88 3.69 -17.96
CA ASN A 743 10.79 3.19 -16.58
C ASN A 743 11.86 3.76 -15.62
N ASP A 744 12.88 4.44 -16.14
CA ASP A 744 13.94 5.10 -15.35
C ASP A 744 13.68 6.61 -15.18
N ASP A 745 12.45 7.07 -15.42
CA ASP A 745 12.02 8.47 -15.43
C ASP A 745 12.79 9.36 -16.43
N HIS A 746 13.38 8.77 -17.48
CA HIS A 746 14.06 9.51 -18.53
C HIS A 746 13.11 9.85 -19.68
N ILE A 747 13.15 11.11 -20.14
CA ILE A 747 12.42 11.55 -21.33
C ILE A 747 13.13 11.01 -22.57
N CYS A 748 12.45 10.10 -23.26
CA CYS A 748 12.94 9.38 -24.42
C CYS A 748 12.15 9.75 -25.68
N VAL A 749 12.77 9.51 -26.83
CA VAL A 749 12.18 9.68 -28.15
C VAL A 749 12.32 8.37 -28.91
N LEU A 750 11.20 7.87 -29.42
CA LEU A 750 11.13 6.73 -30.32
C LEU A 750 10.90 7.22 -31.75
N ASP A 751 11.79 6.86 -32.68
CA ASP A 751 11.64 7.21 -34.10
C ASP A 751 10.94 6.12 -34.93
N ARG A 752 10.63 6.43 -36.19
CA ARG A 752 10.05 5.48 -37.18
C ARG A 752 10.91 4.24 -37.46
N ARG A 753 12.20 4.24 -37.10
CA ARG A 753 13.13 3.12 -37.28
C ARG A 753 13.15 2.20 -36.07
N GLY A 754 12.42 2.55 -35.00
CA GLY A 754 12.42 1.82 -33.74
C GLY A 754 13.62 2.16 -32.84
N GLN A 755 14.34 3.25 -33.09
CA GLN A 755 15.45 3.69 -32.24
C GLN A 755 14.93 4.54 -31.07
N VAL A 756 15.43 4.25 -29.88
CA VAL A 756 15.11 4.97 -28.64
C VAL A 756 16.32 5.77 -28.17
N GLU A 757 16.18 7.09 -28.02
CA GLU A 757 17.23 8.00 -27.56
C GLU A 757 16.72 8.95 -26.46
N LEU A 758 17.61 9.51 -25.63
CA LEU A 758 17.27 10.58 -24.69
C LEU A 758 16.94 11.88 -25.45
N LEU A 759 15.84 12.54 -25.11
CA LEU A 759 15.40 13.78 -25.77
C LEU A 759 16.48 14.88 -25.75
N ALA A 760 17.27 14.95 -24.68
CA ALA A 760 18.30 15.97 -24.49
C ALA A 760 19.45 15.91 -25.52
N VAL A 761 19.73 14.72 -26.06
CA VAL A 761 20.80 14.52 -27.07
C VAL A 761 20.26 14.21 -28.45
N SER A 762 18.96 13.93 -28.56
CA SER A 762 18.28 13.62 -29.81
C SER A 762 18.09 14.86 -30.69
N PRO A 763 18.13 14.74 -32.04
CA PRO A 763 17.81 15.84 -32.95
C PRO A 763 16.38 16.38 -32.77
N PHE A 764 15.48 15.60 -32.16
CA PHE A 764 14.10 15.99 -31.88
C PHE A 764 13.94 16.95 -30.71
N GLY A 765 14.96 17.12 -29.85
CA GLY A 765 14.91 18.06 -28.71
C GLY A 765 14.60 19.51 -29.10
N GLY A 766 15.01 19.92 -30.30
CA GLY A 766 14.67 21.23 -30.88
C GLY A 766 13.52 21.22 -31.90
N ARG A 767 12.94 20.05 -32.20
CA ARG A 767 11.98 19.84 -33.30
C ARG A 767 10.71 19.11 -32.86
N LEU A 768 10.19 19.45 -31.68
CA LEU A 768 8.98 18.82 -31.13
C LEU A 768 7.75 18.94 -32.03
N GLY A 769 7.72 19.87 -33.00
CA GLY A 769 6.68 19.98 -34.02
C GLY A 769 6.60 18.83 -35.02
N ARG A 770 7.55 17.90 -35.02
CA ARG A 770 7.52 16.63 -35.78
C ARG A 770 7.19 15.42 -34.92
N CYS A 771 6.89 15.65 -33.64
CA CYS A 771 6.67 14.59 -32.67
C CYS A 771 5.25 14.64 -32.11
N VAL A 772 4.70 13.46 -31.81
CA VAL A 772 3.59 13.34 -30.86
C VAL A 772 4.14 13.03 -29.46
N VAL A 773 3.35 13.31 -28.43
CA VAL A 773 3.82 13.23 -27.04
C VAL A 773 2.85 12.42 -26.19
N PHE A 774 3.37 11.44 -25.46
CA PHE A 774 2.61 10.67 -24.47
C PHE A 774 3.21 10.90 -23.08
N LEU A 775 2.42 11.44 -22.15
CA LEU A 775 2.76 11.54 -20.74
C LEU A 775 1.74 10.74 -19.93
N ASP A 776 2.22 9.78 -19.15
CA ASP A 776 1.40 8.98 -18.23
C ASP A 776 1.03 9.78 -16.95
N GLU A 777 0.28 9.14 -16.04
CA GLU A 777 -0.13 9.76 -14.79
C GLU A 777 1.06 10.33 -13.98
N ALA A 778 2.16 9.58 -13.84
CA ALA A 778 3.32 9.98 -13.05
C ALA A 778 4.03 11.20 -13.65
N HIS A 779 4.09 11.24 -14.99
CA HIS A 779 4.88 12.20 -15.76
C HIS A 779 4.06 13.40 -16.27
N THR A 780 2.77 13.48 -15.93
CA THR A 780 1.95 14.69 -16.13
C THR A 780 2.31 15.83 -15.15
N ARG A 781 3.15 15.55 -14.14
CA ARG A 781 3.74 16.52 -13.20
C ARG A 781 5.25 16.63 -13.38
N GLY A 782 5.84 17.78 -13.04
CA GLY A 782 7.30 18.00 -13.09
C GLY A 782 7.95 18.16 -14.49
N ILE A 783 7.41 17.51 -15.53
CA ILE A 783 7.99 17.55 -16.88
C ILE A 783 7.66 18.83 -17.64
N ASP A 784 8.69 19.48 -18.20
CA ASP A 784 8.53 20.70 -18.98
C ASP A 784 8.98 20.50 -20.44
N LEU A 785 8.01 20.47 -21.37
CA LEU A 785 8.23 20.34 -22.80
C LEU A 785 7.81 21.62 -23.52
N ARG A 786 8.63 22.10 -24.47
CA ARG A 786 8.33 23.29 -25.28
C ARG A 786 7.48 22.91 -26.50
N LEU A 787 6.21 22.63 -26.24
CA LEU A 787 5.25 22.20 -27.27
C LEU A 787 4.85 23.34 -28.23
N PRO A 788 4.62 23.06 -29.53
CA PRO A 788 4.11 24.03 -30.50
C PRO A 788 2.75 24.63 -30.12
N SER A 789 2.47 25.84 -30.61
CA SER A 789 1.26 26.60 -30.21
C SER A 789 -0.04 26.06 -30.77
N ASP A 790 -0.01 25.21 -31.80
CA ASP A 790 -1.16 24.62 -32.48
C ASP A 790 -1.53 23.22 -31.96
N TYR A 791 -0.82 22.74 -30.94
CA TYR A 791 -1.03 21.39 -30.40
C TYR A 791 -2.30 21.30 -29.56
N ARG A 792 -3.04 20.21 -29.75
CA ARG A 792 -4.16 19.80 -28.92
C ARG A 792 -3.82 18.55 -28.11
N ALA A 793 -4.24 18.52 -26.85
CA ALA A 793 -4.03 17.38 -25.95
C ALA A 793 -5.32 16.62 -25.64
N ALA A 794 -5.29 15.30 -25.70
CA ALA A 794 -6.30 14.44 -25.08
C ALA A 794 -5.94 14.22 -23.60
N VAL A 795 -6.83 14.62 -22.71
CA VAL A 795 -6.67 14.52 -21.26
C VAL A 795 -7.60 13.43 -20.75
N THR A 796 -7.05 12.36 -20.20
CA THR A 796 -7.87 11.28 -19.64
C THR A 796 -8.34 11.62 -18.23
N LEU A 797 -9.56 11.19 -17.89
CA LEU A 797 -10.11 11.34 -16.54
C LEU A 797 -10.21 9.98 -15.84
N GLY A 798 -10.04 9.98 -14.52
CA GLY A 798 -10.10 8.78 -13.69
C GLY A 798 -10.62 9.08 -12.29
N ALA A 799 -10.96 8.04 -11.53
CA ALA A 799 -11.49 8.18 -10.18
C ALA A 799 -10.52 8.94 -9.26
N ASP A 800 -11.08 9.67 -8.29
CA ASP A 800 -10.32 10.43 -7.27
C ASP A 800 -9.34 11.49 -7.84
N LEU A 801 -9.54 11.91 -9.09
CA LEU A 801 -8.80 13.03 -9.67
C LEU A 801 -9.26 14.35 -9.06
N THR A 802 -8.31 15.09 -8.49
CA THR A 802 -8.56 16.42 -7.92
C THR A 802 -8.43 17.52 -8.98
N LYS A 803 -9.05 18.68 -8.73
CA LYS A 803 -8.89 19.87 -9.57
C LYS A 803 -7.42 20.21 -9.76
N ASP A 804 -6.62 20.18 -8.69
CA ASP A 804 -5.19 20.48 -8.76
C ASP A 804 -4.47 19.54 -9.75
N ARG A 805 -4.61 18.21 -9.60
CA ARG A 805 -3.98 17.24 -10.52
C ARG A 805 -4.41 17.47 -11.97
N LEU A 806 -5.70 17.67 -12.21
CA LEU A 806 -6.25 17.93 -13.55
C LEU A 806 -5.67 19.20 -14.18
N ILE A 807 -5.69 20.32 -13.43
CA ILE A 807 -5.14 21.60 -13.88
C ILE A 807 -3.64 21.47 -14.14
N GLN A 808 -2.90 20.82 -13.23
CA GLN A 808 -1.46 20.69 -13.35
C GLN A 808 -1.05 19.90 -14.61
N ALA A 809 -1.84 18.89 -14.98
CA ALA A 809 -1.65 18.18 -16.23
C ALA A 809 -2.01 19.05 -17.44
N CYS A 810 -3.19 19.68 -17.45
CA CYS A 810 -3.61 20.53 -18.58
C CYS A 810 -2.59 21.64 -18.87
N MET A 811 -2.00 22.22 -17.84
CA MET A 811 -1.01 23.28 -17.93
C MET A 811 0.40 22.80 -18.35
N ARG A 812 0.57 21.50 -18.72
CA ARG A 812 1.68 21.06 -19.60
C ARG A 812 1.56 21.69 -20.99
N MET A 813 0.34 22.00 -21.42
CA MET A 813 0.06 22.88 -22.54
C MET A 813 0.31 24.34 -22.12
N ARG A 814 1.58 24.76 -22.10
CA ARG A 814 2.03 26.09 -21.62
C ARG A 814 1.42 27.28 -22.36
N LYS A 815 0.85 27.07 -23.55
CA LYS A 815 0.14 28.06 -24.37
C LYS A 815 -1.37 27.75 -24.42
N LEU A 816 -1.92 27.08 -23.42
CA LEU A 816 -3.36 26.85 -23.28
C LEU A 816 -4.12 28.19 -23.22
N GLY A 817 -5.16 28.33 -24.04
CA GLY A 817 -5.83 29.62 -24.25
C GLY A 817 -5.03 30.59 -25.14
N PHE A 818 -3.96 30.13 -25.78
CA PHE A 818 -3.13 30.90 -26.71
C PHE A 818 -2.73 30.02 -27.90
N GLY A 819 -3.72 29.32 -28.46
CA GLY A 819 -3.59 28.40 -29.60
C GLY A 819 -3.65 26.92 -29.20
N GLN A 820 -3.07 26.55 -28.06
CA GLN A 820 -3.17 25.17 -27.56
C GLN A 820 -4.53 24.95 -26.90
N SER A 821 -5.07 23.74 -27.07
CA SER A 821 -6.37 23.34 -26.55
C SER A 821 -6.35 21.92 -25.99
N VAL A 822 -7.44 21.53 -25.30
CA VAL A 822 -7.60 20.21 -24.71
C VAL A 822 -8.93 19.55 -25.10
N VAL A 823 -8.95 18.23 -25.11
CA VAL A 823 -10.18 17.41 -25.15
C VAL A 823 -10.17 16.45 -23.97
N PHE A 824 -11.22 16.49 -23.15
CA PHE A 824 -11.36 15.57 -22.00
C PHE A 824 -11.98 14.25 -22.45
N CYS A 825 -11.25 13.15 -22.24
CA CYS A 825 -11.74 11.80 -22.50
C CYS A 825 -12.40 11.26 -21.23
N VAL A 826 -13.72 11.09 -21.26
CA VAL A 826 -14.54 10.75 -20.08
C VAL A 826 -14.95 9.27 -20.15
N PRO A 827 -14.42 8.39 -19.28
CA PRO A 827 -14.87 7.00 -19.19
C PRO A 827 -16.24 6.91 -18.49
N GLU A 828 -16.92 5.77 -18.66
CA GLU A 828 -18.26 5.50 -18.11
C GLU A 828 -18.39 5.80 -16.61
N GLU A 829 -17.39 5.40 -15.82
CA GLU A 829 -17.35 5.62 -14.37
C GLU A 829 -17.50 7.11 -14.04
N ILE A 830 -16.77 7.96 -14.76
CA ILE A 830 -16.67 9.39 -14.46
C ILE A 830 -17.90 10.12 -14.99
N GLU A 831 -18.37 9.72 -16.17
CA GLU A 831 -19.62 10.19 -16.74
C GLU A 831 -20.82 9.91 -15.81
N THR A 832 -20.87 8.72 -15.21
CA THR A 832 -21.90 8.36 -14.22
C THR A 832 -21.83 9.27 -12.99
N LYS A 833 -20.62 9.47 -12.43
CA LYS A 833 -20.40 10.38 -11.29
C LYS A 833 -20.82 11.82 -11.61
N MET A 834 -20.50 12.32 -12.81
CA MET A 834 -20.93 13.66 -13.26
C MET A 834 -22.46 13.77 -13.35
N ARG A 835 -23.14 12.75 -13.88
CA ARG A 835 -24.61 12.74 -13.97
C ARG A 835 -25.30 12.61 -12.61
N ASP A 836 -24.72 11.87 -11.67
CA ASP A 836 -25.25 11.76 -10.32
C ASP A 836 -25.21 13.08 -9.57
N MET A 837 -24.19 13.91 -9.85
CA MET A 837 -24.04 15.26 -9.31
C MET A 837 -24.97 16.29 -9.98
N ALA A 838 -25.36 16.08 -11.23
CA ALA A 838 -26.17 17.03 -11.97
C ALA A 838 -27.60 17.15 -11.40
N ALA A 839 -28.16 18.37 -11.46
CA ALA A 839 -29.56 18.61 -11.12
C ALA A 839 -30.49 17.72 -11.97
N ALA A 840 -31.64 17.32 -11.43
CA ALA A 840 -32.55 16.38 -12.09
C ALA A 840 -32.94 16.76 -13.54
N ALA A 841 -33.04 18.06 -13.84
CA ALA A 841 -33.36 18.56 -15.18
C ALA A 841 -32.19 18.50 -16.18
N ALA A 842 -30.96 18.25 -15.72
CA ALA A 842 -29.73 18.26 -16.51
C ALA A 842 -29.06 16.87 -16.62
N LYS A 843 -29.63 15.82 -16.02
CA LYS A 843 -29.05 14.46 -16.01
C LYS A 843 -28.94 13.83 -17.41
N ASP A 844 -29.83 14.20 -18.32
CA ASP A 844 -29.88 13.68 -19.70
C ASP A 844 -29.22 14.63 -20.73
N GLY A 845 -28.58 15.72 -20.29
CA GLY A 845 -27.88 16.67 -21.16
C GLY A 845 -26.47 16.20 -21.58
N PRO A 846 -25.87 16.82 -22.63
CA PRO A 846 -24.48 16.54 -23.02
C PRO A 846 -23.50 16.99 -21.94
N ILE A 847 -22.44 16.22 -21.71
CA ILE A 847 -21.38 16.56 -20.76
C ILE A 847 -20.54 17.70 -21.32
N THR A 848 -20.43 18.78 -20.56
CA THR A 848 -19.63 19.96 -20.92
C THR A 848 -18.33 20.02 -20.12
N VAL A 849 -17.38 20.86 -20.55
CA VAL A 849 -16.16 21.16 -19.77
C VAL A 849 -16.50 21.71 -18.38
N GLY A 850 -17.61 22.45 -18.25
CA GLY A 850 -18.12 22.91 -16.96
C GLY A 850 -18.44 21.77 -16.01
N ASN A 851 -19.09 20.71 -16.49
CA ASN A 851 -19.38 19.52 -15.67
C ASN A 851 -18.10 18.80 -15.24
N VAL A 852 -17.08 18.75 -16.11
CA VAL A 852 -15.77 18.19 -15.77
C VAL A 852 -15.08 18.95 -14.65
N LEU A 853 -15.10 20.28 -14.71
CA LEU A 853 -14.49 21.13 -13.69
C LEU A 853 -15.26 21.06 -12.36
N GLU A 854 -16.59 21.06 -12.39
CA GLU A 854 -17.43 20.88 -11.21
C GLU A 854 -17.13 19.54 -10.52
N TRP A 855 -17.06 18.46 -11.30
CA TRP A 855 -16.67 17.14 -10.81
C TRP A 855 -15.27 17.12 -10.18
N ALA A 856 -14.27 17.70 -10.84
CA ALA A 856 -12.91 17.75 -10.30
C ALA A 856 -12.80 18.61 -9.02
N ILE A 857 -13.58 19.69 -8.91
CA ILE A 857 -13.67 20.53 -7.69
C ILE A 857 -14.28 19.74 -6.54
N GLN A 858 -15.38 19.02 -6.79
CA GLN A 858 -15.95 18.13 -5.76
C GLN A 858 -14.97 17.01 -5.39
N GLY A 859 -14.20 16.49 -6.35
CA GLY A 859 -13.11 15.56 -6.11
C GLY A 859 -12.05 16.12 -5.13
N THR A 860 -11.66 17.39 -5.28
CA THR A 860 -10.77 18.08 -4.32
C THR A 860 -11.39 18.16 -2.93
N TRP A 861 -12.69 18.49 -2.83
CA TRP A 861 -13.37 18.55 -1.53
C TRP A 861 -13.45 17.17 -0.87
N ALA A 862 -13.79 16.14 -1.63
CA ALA A 862 -13.85 14.76 -1.15
C ALA A 862 -12.46 14.26 -0.69
N ASP A 863 -11.40 14.52 -1.46
CA ASP A 863 -10.02 14.18 -1.08
C ASP A 863 -9.57 14.94 0.18
N THR A 864 -9.94 16.23 0.29
CA THR A 864 -9.66 17.03 1.49
C THR A 864 -10.38 16.47 2.71
N SER A 865 -11.70 16.25 2.63
CA SER A 865 -12.51 15.70 3.74
C SER A 865 -11.95 14.37 4.22
N ARG A 866 -11.60 13.47 3.29
CA ARG A 866 -11.00 12.16 3.59
C ARG A 866 -9.62 12.28 4.24
N SER A 867 -8.86 13.34 3.92
CA SER A 867 -7.52 13.58 4.46
C SER A 867 -7.53 14.22 5.86
N ILE A 868 -8.61 14.89 6.27
CA ILE A 868 -8.69 15.60 7.56
C ILE A 868 -8.48 14.68 8.78
N PRO A 869 -9.09 13.49 8.90
CA PRO A 869 -8.87 12.68 10.09
C PRO A 869 -7.44 12.10 10.18
N LEU A 870 -6.77 11.86 9.05
CA LEU A 870 -5.34 11.51 9.02
C LEU A 870 -4.46 12.70 9.45
N TRP A 871 -4.73 13.88 8.88
CA TRP A 871 -4.09 15.15 9.27
C TRP A 871 -4.22 15.42 10.77
N ALA A 872 -5.39 15.15 11.35
CA ALA A 872 -5.67 15.35 12.76
C ALA A 872 -4.93 14.37 13.66
N THR A 873 -4.84 13.10 13.25
CA THR A 873 -4.06 12.08 13.96
C THR A 873 -2.59 12.48 14.02
N GLN A 874 -2.01 12.86 12.89
CA GLN A 874 -0.63 13.37 12.81
C GLN A 874 -0.45 14.64 13.65
N GLY A 875 -1.41 15.56 13.64
CA GLY A 875 -1.40 16.78 14.44
C GLY A 875 -1.44 16.51 15.96
N LYS A 876 -2.22 15.51 16.40
CA LYS A 876 -2.27 15.06 17.79
C LYS A 876 -0.92 14.46 18.23
N THR A 877 -0.34 13.59 17.41
CA THR A 877 0.97 13.00 17.67
C THR A 877 2.06 14.08 17.72
N PHE A 878 2.04 15.04 16.79
CA PHE A 878 2.94 16.19 16.81
C PHE A 878 2.80 17.04 18.08
N ALA A 879 1.57 17.38 18.48
CA ALA A 879 1.33 18.17 19.69
C ALA A 879 1.87 17.48 20.95
N ARG A 880 1.73 16.15 21.05
CA ARG A 880 2.30 15.34 22.13
C ARG A 880 3.83 15.35 22.07
N ASN A 881 4.41 15.03 20.92
CA ASN A 881 5.85 14.94 20.73
C ASN A 881 6.54 16.30 20.99
N LYS A 882 5.91 17.41 20.59
CA LYS A 882 6.38 18.77 20.87
C LYS A 882 6.49 19.04 22.37
N SER A 883 5.46 18.69 23.15
CA SER A 883 5.50 18.83 24.61
C SER A 883 6.60 17.96 25.24
N LEU A 884 6.84 16.75 24.72
CA LEU A 884 7.95 15.91 25.16
C LEU A 884 9.32 16.55 24.86
N TRP A 885 9.51 17.11 23.66
CA TRP A 885 10.72 17.85 23.32
C TRP A 885 10.96 19.04 24.27
N GLU A 886 9.92 19.82 24.59
CA GLU A 886 9.99 20.95 25.52
C GLU A 886 10.28 20.53 26.97
N THR A 887 9.82 19.35 27.39
CA THR A 887 10.14 18.78 28.72
C THR A 887 11.60 18.36 28.79
N ILE A 888 12.11 17.66 27.76
CA ILE A 888 13.53 17.26 27.68
C ILE A 888 14.46 18.48 27.71
N GLU A 889 14.07 19.58 27.02
CA GLU A 889 14.84 20.82 27.04
C GLU A 889 14.88 21.49 28.42
N ARG A 890 13.83 21.34 29.24
CA ARG A 890 13.70 21.95 30.57
C ARG A 890 14.32 21.12 31.70
N GLU A 891 14.12 19.81 31.70
CA GLU A 891 14.39 18.96 32.87
C GLU A 891 15.73 18.21 32.79
N ASP A 892 16.16 17.76 31.60
CA ASP A 892 17.33 16.86 31.44
C ASP A 892 18.65 17.61 31.09
N GLY A 893 18.75 18.89 31.47
CA GLY A 893 19.85 19.76 31.00
C GLY A 893 19.90 19.89 29.48
N GLY A 894 18.78 19.58 28.80
CA GLY A 894 18.66 19.53 27.35
C GLY A 894 19.44 18.39 26.73
N LEU A 895 19.45 17.18 27.30
CA LEU A 895 20.04 15.98 26.71
C LEU A 895 19.07 14.80 26.68
N LEU A 896 18.85 14.24 25.50
CA LEU A 896 18.04 13.03 25.27
C LEU A 896 18.79 11.74 25.67
N VAL A 897 19.37 11.72 26.87
CA VAL A 897 20.29 10.65 27.35
C VAL A 897 19.59 9.66 28.30
N HIS A 898 18.43 10.04 28.84
CA HIS A 898 17.63 9.17 29.69
C HIS A 898 16.70 8.32 28.81
N GLY A 899 16.96 7.01 28.75
CA GLY A 899 16.17 6.10 27.91
C GLY A 899 14.70 6.00 28.32
N ASP A 900 14.34 6.40 29.54
CA ASP A 900 12.95 6.34 30.01
C ASP A 900 12.11 7.50 29.44
N THR A 901 12.62 8.73 29.36
CA THR A 901 11.92 9.84 28.67
C THR A 901 11.84 9.65 27.16
N ALA A 902 12.83 8.97 26.57
CA ALA A 902 12.80 8.62 25.14
C ALA A 902 11.72 7.58 24.79
N LYS A 903 11.35 6.68 25.73
CA LYS A 903 10.28 5.69 25.52
C LYS A 903 8.90 6.33 25.44
N ASP A 904 8.70 7.52 25.99
CA ASP A 904 7.41 8.23 25.93
C ASP A 904 7.04 8.67 24.50
N PHE A 905 8.01 8.67 23.57
CA PHE A 905 7.76 8.88 22.14
C PHE A 905 7.16 7.65 21.43
N LEU A 906 7.20 6.47 22.06
CA LEU A 906 6.69 5.24 21.45
C LEU A 906 5.16 5.29 21.33
N GLU A 907 4.68 4.75 20.22
CA GLU A 907 3.27 4.52 19.94
C GLU A 907 3.02 3.03 19.78
N ASP A 908 1.83 2.56 20.16
CA ASP A 908 1.42 1.18 19.88
C ASP A 908 1.21 1.01 18.38
N GLU A 909 1.99 0.13 17.76
CA GLU A 909 1.85 -0.20 16.34
C GLU A 909 0.85 -1.33 16.14
N ALA A 910 1.02 -2.41 16.90
CA ALA A 910 0.13 -3.55 16.82
C ALA A 910 -1.14 -3.35 17.65
N GLN A 911 -2.28 -3.46 16.99
CA GLN A 911 -3.61 -3.29 17.59
C GLN A 911 -4.38 -4.61 17.56
N SER A 912 -5.02 -4.95 18.68
CA SER A 912 -5.87 -6.14 18.72
C SER A 912 -7.16 -5.95 17.91
N LEU A 913 -7.77 -7.06 17.49
CA LEU A 913 -9.08 -7.10 16.83
C LEU A 913 -10.16 -6.39 17.65
N GLU A 914 -10.08 -6.48 18.98
CA GLU A 914 -11.00 -5.79 19.89
C GLU A 914 -10.88 -4.28 19.78
N VAL A 915 -9.66 -3.76 19.86
CA VAL A 915 -9.38 -2.32 19.76
C VAL A 915 -9.78 -1.80 18.37
N ARG A 916 -9.62 -2.62 17.32
CA ARG A 916 -9.86 -2.21 15.94
C ARG A 916 -11.34 -2.27 15.53
N TYR A 917 -12.09 -3.28 15.98
CA TYR A 917 -13.42 -3.58 15.40
C TYR A 917 -14.58 -3.63 16.38
N ARG A 918 -14.34 -3.68 17.70
CA ARG A 918 -15.45 -3.77 18.67
C ARG A 918 -16.23 -2.45 18.70
N PRO A 919 -17.58 -2.47 18.59
CA PRO A 919 -18.43 -1.28 18.69
C PRO A 919 -18.16 -0.51 20.00
N ASN A 920 -18.23 0.81 19.98
CA ASN A 920 -18.09 1.71 21.14
C ASN A 920 -16.73 1.67 21.87
N HIS A 921 -15.84 0.71 21.58
CA HIS A 921 -14.44 0.77 22.01
C HIS A 921 -13.62 1.70 21.11
N ALA A 922 -14.06 1.87 19.86
CA ALA A 922 -13.56 2.88 18.92
C ALA A 922 -13.86 4.32 19.38
N ASP A 923 -14.81 4.56 20.29
CA ASP A 923 -15.11 5.90 20.84
C ASP A 923 -13.93 6.51 21.62
N ARG A 924 -12.99 5.69 22.14
CA ARG A 924 -11.73 6.16 22.74
C ARG A 924 -10.76 6.81 21.74
N SER A 925 -11.14 6.90 20.47
CA SER A 925 -10.37 7.53 19.40
C SER A 925 -10.90 8.92 19.02
N ARG A 926 -11.78 9.55 19.81
CA ARG A 926 -12.18 10.94 19.54
C ARG A 926 -10.99 11.88 19.71
N ILE A 927 -10.82 12.81 18.77
CA ILE A 927 -9.74 13.82 18.78
C ILE A 927 -9.78 14.64 20.08
N SER A 928 -10.98 14.86 20.62
CA SER A 928 -11.27 15.66 21.81
C SER A 928 -11.02 14.98 23.16
N GLU A 929 -10.71 13.68 23.20
CA GLU A 929 -10.44 13.01 24.48
C GLU A 929 -9.04 13.35 25.00
N ALA A 930 -8.98 13.71 26.29
CA ALA A 930 -7.76 14.09 26.99
C ALA A 930 -6.73 12.97 26.94
N THR A 931 -5.57 13.24 26.32
CA THR A 931 -4.40 12.38 26.43
C THR A 931 -3.88 12.44 27.86
N GLU A 932 -3.55 11.29 28.47
CA GLU A 932 -2.87 11.26 29.77
C GLU A 932 -1.47 11.91 29.72
N ALA A 933 -0.91 12.05 28.51
CA ALA A 933 0.39 12.65 28.25
C ALA A 933 0.33 14.19 28.11
N PRO A 934 1.40 14.92 28.49
CA PRO A 934 1.49 16.36 28.27
C PRO A 934 1.37 16.67 26.78
N THR A 935 0.41 17.53 26.41
CA THR A 935 0.08 17.83 25.01
C THR A 935 -0.13 19.34 24.83
N ASP A 936 0.32 19.91 23.71
CA ASP A 936 0.10 21.32 23.38
C ASP A 936 -1.38 21.59 23.03
N GLN A 937 -2.13 22.09 24.01
CA GLN A 937 -3.57 22.31 23.90
C GLN A 937 -3.94 23.32 22.80
N ALA A 938 -3.09 24.32 22.53
CA ALA A 938 -3.38 25.33 21.51
C ALA A 938 -3.35 24.74 20.09
N ILE A 939 -2.50 23.74 19.86
CA ILE A 939 -2.47 22.99 18.59
C ILE A 939 -3.67 22.06 18.52
N LEU A 940 -3.98 21.33 19.60
CA LEU A 940 -5.15 20.45 19.65
C LEU A 940 -6.46 21.19 19.37
N ASP A 941 -6.67 22.35 19.99
CA ASP A 941 -7.87 23.16 19.79
C ASP A 941 -8.04 23.56 18.32
N GLN A 942 -6.93 23.90 17.63
CA GLN A 942 -6.95 24.21 16.20
C GLN A 942 -7.22 22.98 15.33
N VAL A 943 -6.74 21.80 15.74
CA VAL A 943 -7.02 20.54 15.07
C VAL A 943 -8.50 20.20 15.20
N VAL A 944 -9.05 20.26 16.42
CA VAL A 944 -10.48 20.01 16.70
C VAL A 944 -11.37 20.97 15.92
N GLN A 945 -11.09 22.27 15.98
CA GLN A 945 -11.84 23.29 15.24
C GLN A 945 -11.85 23.00 13.73
N ARG A 946 -10.73 22.50 13.17
CA ARG A 946 -10.69 22.15 11.75
C ARG A 946 -11.51 20.91 11.42
N CYS A 947 -11.48 19.90 12.28
CA CYS A 947 -12.26 18.69 12.11
C CYS A 947 -13.77 18.98 12.14
N GLU A 948 -14.20 19.85 13.06
CA GLU A 948 -15.59 20.33 13.14
C GLU A 948 -16.05 21.05 11.85
N LEU A 949 -15.17 21.83 11.20
CA LEU A 949 -15.50 22.51 9.94
C LEU A 949 -15.83 21.55 8.78
N TYR A 950 -15.27 20.34 8.80
CA TYR A 950 -15.49 19.31 7.78
C TYR A 950 -16.53 18.27 8.21
N GLY A 951 -17.06 18.34 9.43
CA GLY A 951 -18.01 17.35 9.96
C GLY A 951 -17.37 15.99 10.27
N GLU A 952 -16.05 15.93 10.34
CA GLU A 952 -15.27 14.69 10.54
C GLU A 952 -14.77 14.63 11.99
N THR A 953 -15.61 14.14 12.91
CA THR A 953 -15.25 14.02 14.34
C THR A 953 -14.74 12.63 14.73
N GLU A 954 -14.90 11.63 13.85
CA GLU A 954 -14.48 10.25 14.07
C GLU A 954 -13.17 9.93 13.33
N ILE A 955 -12.16 9.40 14.05
CA ILE A 955 -10.85 9.05 13.47
C ILE A 955 -10.88 7.71 12.73
N SER A 956 -11.88 6.87 12.95
CA SER A 956 -11.93 5.45 12.52
C SER A 956 -11.80 5.26 10.99
N SER A 957 -12.34 6.18 10.19
CA SER A 957 -12.31 6.14 8.72
C SER A 957 -10.90 6.37 8.12
N SER A 958 -10.03 7.09 8.83
CA SER A 958 -8.69 7.46 8.33
C SER A 958 -7.69 6.30 8.27
N ARG A 959 -7.86 5.27 9.12
CA ARG A 959 -6.91 4.15 9.25
C ARG A 959 -6.79 3.28 7.99
N LEU A 960 -7.78 3.32 7.09
CA LEU A 960 -7.75 2.56 5.84
C LEU A 960 -6.89 3.23 4.77
N GLN A 961 -6.81 4.56 4.82
CA GLN A 961 -6.10 5.38 3.82
C GLN A 961 -4.65 5.66 4.18
N GLU A 962 -4.25 5.32 5.41
CA GLU A 962 -2.92 5.58 5.94
C GLU A 962 -1.88 4.71 5.22
N GLU A 963 -1.00 5.40 4.48
CA GLU A 963 0.18 4.85 3.83
C GLU A 963 1.40 5.36 4.60
N GLN A 964 2.29 4.45 4.99
CA GLN A 964 3.44 4.74 5.84
C GLN A 964 4.72 4.31 5.15
N GLU A 965 5.73 5.17 5.16
CA GLU A 965 7.09 4.78 4.80
C GLU A 965 7.73 4.08 6.00
N ARG A 966 7.83 2.75 5.93
CA ARG A 966 8.40 1.93 7.02
C ARG A 966 9.88 1.68 6.79
N GLU A 967 10.68 2.03 7.79
CA GLU A 967 12.08 1.60 7.84
C GLU A 967 12.18 0.52 8.92
N LEU A 968 12.41 -0.74 8.51
CA LEU A 968 12.44 -1.91 9.42
C LEU A 968 13.71 -1.98 10.26
N ALA A 969 13.61 -2.56 11.47
CA ALA A 969 14.77 -2.86 12.31
C ALA A 969 15.60 -4.04 11.74
N PRO A 970 16.94 -4.08 11.93
CA PRO A 970 17.78 -5.20 11.46
C PRO A 970 17.42 -6.52 12.14
N GLU A 971 17.28 -7.60 11.36
CA GLU A 971 16.75 -8.91 11.77
C GLU A 971 17.81 -9.84 12.39
N ILE A 972 17.38 -10.70 13.34
CA ILE A 972 18.09 -11.90 13.80
C ILE A 972 17.07 -13.05 13.83
N GLU A 973 17.19 -14.01 12.90
CA GLU A 973 16.32 -15.20 12.88
C GLU A 973 16.71 -16.20 13.99
N GLN A 974 15.72 -16.71 14.74
CA GLN A 974 15.88 -17.81 15.70
C GLN A 974 15.13 -19.06 15.23
N GLU A 975 15.84 -20.18 15.04
CA GLU A 975 15.27 -21.45 14.63
C GLU A 975 14.91 -22.31 15.85
N ARG A 976 13.66 -22.78 15.93
CA ARG A 976 13.16 -23.59 17.06
C ARG A 976 13.19 -25.08 16.71
N GLN A 977 14.00 -25.87 17.42
CA GLN A 977 14.04 -27.34 17.27
C GLN A 977 12.95 -28.02 18.13
N LEU A 978 12.29 -29.03 17.55
CA LEU A 978 11.20 -29.78 18.17
C LEU A 978 11.75 -31.03 18.88
N GLU A 979 11.68 -31.07 20.22
CA GLU A 979 12.14 -32.21 21.03
C GLU A 979 11.10 -33.35 21.00
N ARG A 980 11.51 -34.54 20.53
CA ARG A 980 10.65 -35.73 20.53
C ARG A 980 10.62 -36.39 21.92
N PRO A 981 9.52 -37.06 22.31
CA PRO A 981 9.45 -37.77 23.60
C PRO A 981 10.52 -38.87 23.70
N ARG A 982 10.98 -39.11 24.95
CA ARG A 982 12.03 -40.10 25.24
C ARG A 982 11.56 -41.53 24.96
N PRO A 983 12.44 -42.47 24.58
CA PRO A 983 12.08 -43.87 24.36
C PRO A 983 11.42 -44.53 25.58
N ALA A 984 10.28 -45.19 25.41
CA ALA A 984 9.60 -45.96 26.47
C ALA A 984 9.94 -47.46 26.40
N ASN A 985 9.82 -48.15 27.54
CA ASN A 985 10.02 -49.60 27.62
C ASN A 985 8.74 -50.35 27.14
N PRO A 986 8.86 -51.34 26.24
CA PRO A 986 7.70 -52.09 25.73
C PRO A 986 7.08 -52.99 26.81
N ALA A 987 5.76 -53.15 26.78
CA ALA A 987 5.06 -54.12 27.62
C ALA A 987 5.31 -55.57 27.11
N LYS A 988 5.22 -56.55 28.00
CA LYS A 988 5.30 -57.97 27.61
C LYS A 988 3.97 -58.45 27.06
N HIS A 989 3.98 -58.98 25.84
CA HIS A 989 2.79 -59.49 25.17
C HIS A 989 2.45 -60.94 25.56
N ALA A 990 1.15 -61.23 25.75
CA ALA A 990 0.66 -62.57 26.06
C ALA A 990 -0.82 -62.72 25.65
N VAL A 991 -1.19 -63.92 25.19
CA VAL A 991 -2.59 -64.24 24.85
C VAL A 991 -3.33 -64.75 26.08
N HIS A 992 -4.41 -64.09 26.49
CA HIS A 992 -5.22 -64.52 27.62
C HIS A 992 -6.07 -65.77 27.28
N ASN A 993 -6.27 -66.68 28.24
CA ASN A 993 -7.07 -67.89 28.03
C ASN A 993 -8.53 -67.60 27.64
N ALA A 994 -9.12 -66.52 28.17
CA ALA A 994 -10.47 -66.10 27.79
C ALA A 994 -10.56 -65.63 26.33
N VAL A 995 -9.48 -65.06 25.75
CA VAL A 995 -9.41 -64.73 24.32
C VAL A 995 -9.37 -66.00 23.47
N ARG A 996 -8.58 -67.01 23.87
CA ARG A 996 -8.61 -68.35 23.23
C ARG A 996 -9.99 -69.00 23.30
N LYS A 997 -10.64 -68.96 24.47
CA LYS A 997 -12.00 -69.48 24.67
C LYS A 997 -13.01 -68.76 23.78
N PHE A 998 -12.90 -67.44 23.64
CA PHE A 998 -13.72 -66.65 22.71
C PHE A 998 -13.48 -67.07 21.25
N VAL A 999 -12.23 -67.26 20.81
CA VAL A 999 -11.93 -67.78 19.45
C VAL A 999 -12.56 -69.15 19.20
N GLN A 1000 -12.53 -70.04 20.20
CA GLN A 1000 -13.06 -71.40 20.07
C GLN A 1000 -14.59 -71.47 20.12
N THR A 1001 -15.24 -70.63 20.93
CA THR A 1001 -16.68 -70.76 21.25
C THR A 1001 -17.54 -69.61 20.74
N GLY A 1002 -16.96 -68.45 20.43
CA GLY A 1002 -17.67 -67.21 20.09
C GLY A 1002 -18.40 -66.57 21.26
N ILE A 1003 -18.13 -66.99 22.52
CA ILE A 1003 -18.82 -66.50 23.72
C ILE A 1003 -17.80 -65.90 24.68
N ILE A 1004 -18.05 -64.66 25.11
CA ILE A 1004 -17.30 -64.01 26.21
C ILE A 1004 -17.97 -64.39 27.53
N ASP A 1005 -17.20 -65.00 28.42
CA ASP A 1005 -17.65 -65.42 29.75
C ASP A 1005 -17.62 -64.22 30.71
N GLU A 1006 -18.78 -63.79 31.22
CA GLU A 1006 -18.90 -62.57 32.03
C GLU A 1006 -18.00 -62.59 33.27
N GLY A 1007 -17.77 -63.77 33.88
CA GLY A 1007 -16.91 -63.88 35.06
C GLY A 1007 -15.43 -63.62 34.79
N THR A 1008 -14.98 -63.69 33.52
CA THR A 1008 -13.58 -63.45 33.11
C THR A 1008 -13.45 -62.32 32.10
N ARG A 1009 -14.54 -61.59 31.84
CA ARG A 1009 -14.60 -60.52 30.83
C ARG A 1009 -13.60 -59.42 31.13
N ASP A 1010 -13.62 -58.89 32.36
CA ASP A 1010 -12.79 -57.74 32.75
C ASP A 1010 -11.30 -58.08 32.91
N GLU A 1011 -10.98 -59.38 33.00
CA GLU A 1011 -9.59 -59.87 33.05
C GLU A 1011 -8.92 -59.83 31.67
N ALA A 1012 -9.69 -60.03 30.60
CA ALA A 1012 -9.19 -60.26 29.25
C ALA A 1012 -9.54 -59.16 28.25
N PHE A 1013 -10.67 -58.49 28.46
CA PHE A 1013 -11.23 -57.47 27.58
C PHE A 1013 -11.42 -56.15 28.33
N ALA A 1014 -11.44 -55.06 27.59
CA ALA A 1014 -11.83 -53.73 28.05
C ALA A 1014 -12.77 -53.09 27.03
N LEU A 1015 -13.51 -52.07 27.44
CA LEU A 1015 -14.24 -51.25 26.48
C LEU A 1015 -13.23 -50.42 25.66
N ALA A 1016 -13.47 -50.26 24.35
CA ALA A 1016 -12.46 -49.74 23.45
C ALA A 1016 -11.94 -48.35 23.84
N PHE A 1017 -12.83 -47.40 24.13
CA PHE A 1017 -12.43 -46.02 24.43
C PHE A 1017 -11.72 -45.86 25.78
N ASP A 1018 -11.77 -46.86 26.67
CA ASP A 1018 -11.00 -46.85 27.93
C ASP A 1018 -9.48 -46.82 27.70
N VAL A 1019 -9.02 -47.26 26.52
CA VAL A 1019 -7.61 -47.16 26.10
C VAL A 1019 -7.10 -45.72 26.19
N PHE A 1020 -7.99 -44.73 25.99
CA PHE A 1020 -7.63 -43.32 25.99
C PHE A 1020 -7.58 -42.68 27.38
N ARG A 1021 -7.90 -43.40 28.47
CA ARG A 1021 -7.90 -42.83 29.85
C ARG A 1021 -6.58 -42.19 30.26
N ARG A 1022 -5.46 -42.65 29.70
CA ARG A 1022 -4.09 -42.17 29.99
C ARG A 1022 -3.50 -41.25 28.91
N THR A 1023 -4.34 -40.74 28.01
CA THR A 1023 -3.97 -39.81 26.94
C THR A 1023 -4.41 -38.39 27.29
N SER A 1024 -3.93 -37.39 26.55
CA SER A 1024 -4.38 -36.00 26.69
C SER A 1024 -5.87 -35.82 26.43
N ALA A 1025 -6.50 -36.70 25.64
CA ALA A 1025 -7.92 -36.62 25.29
C ALA A 1025 -8.84 -36.81 26.52
N SER A 1026 -8.45 -37.63 27.51
CA SER A 1026 -9.32 -37.93 28.67
C SER A 1026 -9.60 -36.73 29.58
N ALA A 1027 -8.85 -35.63 29.43
CA ALA A 1027 -9.12 -34.37 30.14
C ALA A 1027 -10.37 -33.63 29.63
N HIS A 1028 -11.03 -34.12 28.57
CA HIS A 1028 -12.11 -33.41 27.88
C HIS A 1028 -13.46 -34.14 27.87
N LEU A 1029 -13.53 -35.36 28.39
CA LEU A 1029 -14.77 -36.14 28.46
C LEU A 1029 -14.61 -37.25 29.51
N ASP A 1030 -15.62 -37.45 30.35
CA ASP A 1030 -15.67 -38.59 31.25
C ASP A 1030 -16.02 -39.89 30.49
N LEU A 1031 -15.03 -40.76 30.34
CA LEU A 1031 -15.15 -42.01 29.58
C LEU A 1031 -16.03 -43.07 30.26
N ASP A 1032 -16.32 -42.95 31.56
CA ASP A 1032 -17.26 -43.84 32.25
C ASP A 1032 -18.68 -43.73 31.65
N HIS A 1033 -18.98 -42.58 31.03
CA HIS A 1033 -20.27 -42.29 30.41
C HIS A 1033 -20.22 -42.37 28.87
N PHE A 1034 -19.11 -42.81 28.27
CA PHE A 1034 -19.00 -42.95 26.81
C PHE A 1034 -19.83 -44.16 26.34
N PRO A 1035 -20.84 -43.99 25.47
CA PRO A 1035 -21.61 -45.12 24.95
C PRO A 1035 -20.73 -45.98 24.05
N GLN A 1036 -20.36 -47.17 24.51
CA GLN A 1036 -19.50 -48.10 23.76
C GLN A 1036 -19.96 -49.56 23.88
N ALA A 1037 -19.90 -50.29 22.77
CA ALA A 1037 -20.13 -51.73 22.67
C ALA A 1037 -18.91 -52.48 22.09
N LEU A 1038 -18.01 -51.75 21.41
CA LEU A 1038 -16.74 -52.25 20.90
C LEU A 1038 -15.78 -52.59 22.05
N LEU A 1039 -15.16 -53.77 21.96
CA LEU A 1039 -14.19 -54.26 22.95
C LEU A 1039 -12.78 -54.23 22.37
N VAL A 1040 -11.79 -54.17 23.26
CA VAL A 1040 -10.37 -54.40 22.96
C VAL A 1040 -9.85 -55.48 23.91
N THR A 1041 -8.80 -56.19 23.54
CA THR A 1041 -8.09 -57.05 24.49
C THR A 1041 -7.18 -56.24 25.41
N LYS A 1042 -6.92 -56.76 26.60
CA LYS A 1042 -5.94 -56.15 27.54
C LYS A 1042 -4.52 -56.10 26.97
N ASP A 1043 -4.18 -56.99 26.03
CA ASP A 1043 -2.89 -56.96 25.33
C ASP A 1043 -2.83 -55.82 24.29
N PHE A 1044 -3.95 -55.51 23.62
CA PHE A 1044 -4.05 -54.34 22.74
C PHE A 1044 -3.91 -53.02 23.53
N GLU A 1045 -4.57 -52.92 24.69
CA GLU A 1045 -4.52 -51.75 25.58
C GLU A 1045 -3.09 -51.45 26.08
N ARG A 1046 -2.28 -52.49 26.34
CA ARG A 1046 -0.96 -52.37 27.00
C ARG A 1046 0.18 -52.41 25.99
N THR A 1047 0.60 -51.24 25.51
CA THR A 1047 1.73 -51.12 24.56
C THR A 1047 3.08 -50.91 25.25
N VAL A 1048 3.13 -50.11 26.30
CA VAL A 1048 4.36 -49.74 27.02
C VAL A 1048 4.18 -49.84 28.53
N ILE A 1049 5.28 -49.97 29.26
CA ILE A 1049 5.29 -49.94 30.72
C ILE A 1049 5.17 -48.47 31.16
N PRO A 1050 4.11 -48.08 31.90
CA PRO A 1050 3.95 -46.70 32.36
C PRO A 1050 5.10 -46.31 33.27
N THR A 1051 5.74 -45.17 32.99
CA THR A 1051 6.81 -44.64 33.84
C THR A 1051 6.18 -43.76 34.92
N PRO A 1052 6.50 -43.92 36.22
CA PRO A 1052 5.90 -43.13 37.30
C PRO A 1052 6.35 -41.66 37.37
N ALA A 1053 6.95 -41.12 36.30
CA ALA A 1053 7.37 -39.72 36.25
C ALA A 1053 6.15 -38.79 36.08
N ALA A 1054 6.18 -37.63 36.74
CA ALA A 1054 5.18 -36.58 36.56
C ALA A 1054 5.14 -36.16 35.07
N GLY A 1055 3.97 -36.30 34.43
CA GLY A 1055 3.75 -35.91 33.04
C GLY A 1055 3.86 -37.02 31.99
N PHE A 1056 3.92 -38.31 32.36
CA PHE A 1056 3.84 -39.40 31.38
C PHE A 1056 2.46 -39.44 30.70
N CYS A 1057 2.44 -39.24 29.37
CA CYS A 1057 1.23 -39.26 28.53
C CYS A 1057 1.33 -40.38 27.49
N MET A 1058 0.24 -41.12 27.25
CA MET A 1058 0.20 -42.26 26.32
C MET A 1058 -0.01 -41.85 24.84
N ASP A 1059 -0.11 -40.56 24.52
CA ASP A 1059 -0.48 -40.06 23.18
C ASP A 1059 0.35 -40.70 22.05
N SER A 1060 1.68 -40.76 22.21
CA SER A 1060 2.59 -41.32 21.19
C SER A 1060 2.68 -42.85 21.21
N TYR A 1061 1.97 -43.54 22.11
CA TYR A 1061 2.08 -44.98 22.34
C TYR A 1061 0.77 -45.75 22.07
N VAL A 1062 -0.26 -45.07 21.57
CA VAL A 1062 -1.51 -45.72 21.14
C VAL A 1062 -1.25 -46.59 19.91
N ARG A 1063 -1.82 -47.79 19.90
CA ARG A 1063 -1.67 -48.76 18.81
C ARG A 1063 -2.71 -48.51 17.70
N PRO A 1064 -2.33 -48.52 16.42
CA PRO A 1064 -3.30 -48.45 15.32
C PRO A 1064 -4.13 -49.75 15.25
N VAL A 1065 -5.40 -49.62 14.86
CA VAL A 1065 -6.28 -50.76 14.63
C VAL A 1065 -5.94 -51.43 13.30
N GLN A 1066 -5.74 -52.75 13.33
CA GLN A 1066 -5.50 -53.57 12.12
C GLN A 1066 -6.39 -54.81 12.08
N TRP A 1067 -6.64 -55.41 13.24
CA TRP A 1067 -7.29 -56.71 13.37
C TRP A 1067 -8.53 -56.60 14.24
N VAL A 1068 -9.69 -56.90 13.67
CA VAL A 1068 -10.98 -56.93 14.37
C VAL A 1068 -11.50 -58.36 14.33
N LEU A 1069 -11.88 -58.92 15.47
CA LEU A 1069 -12.46 -60.25 15.60
C LEU A 1069 -13.95 -60.10 15.88
N SER A 1070 -14.81 -60.75 15.09
CA SER A 1070 -16.25 -60.79 15.32
C SER A 1070 -16.71 -62.20 15.71
N ASP A 1071 -17.79 -62.29 16.49
CA ASP A 1071 -18.54 -63.54 16.65
C ASP A 1071 -19.63 -63.67 15.56
N ARG A 1072 -20.49 -64.69 15.68
CA ARG A 1072 -21.67 -64.89 14.79
C ARG A 1072 -22.91 -64.10 15.20
N LYS A 1073 -22.87 -63.35 16.30
CA LYS A 1073 -24.00 -62.60 16.83
C LYS A 1073 -23.77 -61.12 16.54
N THR A 1074 -23.14 -60.42 17.47
CA THR A 1074 -23.00 -58.95 17.47
C THR A 1074 -21.76 -58.46 18.23
N THR A 1075 -20.84 -59.34 18.64
CA THR A 1075 -19.68 -58.97 19.47
C THR A 1075 -18.47 -58.70 18.58
N PHE A 1076 -17.81 -57.55 18.79
CA PHE A 1076 -16.61 -57.14 18.05
C PHE A 1076 -15.49 -56.79 19.03
N VAL A 1077 -14.31 -57.38 18.80
CA VAL A 1077 -13.11 -57.21 19.65
C VAL A 1077 -11.91 -56.84 18.80
N ILE A 1078 -11.23 -55.74 19.13
CA ILE A 1078 -9.95 -55.37 18.51
C ILE A 1078 -8.83 -56.17 19.17
N LEU A 1079 -8.00 -56.79 18.33
CA LEU A 1079 -6.86 -57.61 18.75
C LEU A 1079 -5.53 -56.88 18.54
N SER A 1080 -4.59 -57.20 19.41
CA SER A 1080 -3.17 -56.91 19.23
C SER A 1080 -2.61 -57.68 18.01
N PRO A 1081 -1.69 -57.10 17.20
CA PRO A 1081 -1.00 -57.85 16.14
C PRO A 1081 -0.30 -59.11 16.65
N PHE A 1082 0.19 -59.10 17.89
CA PHE A 1082 0.76 -60.29 18.53
C PHE A 1082 -0.29 -61.38 18.74
N GLU A 1083 -1.44 -61.03 19.32
CA GLU A 1083 -2.54 -61.99 19.54
C GLU A 1083 -3.11 -62.52 18.22
N ALA A 1084 -3.29 -61.64 17.23
CA ALA A 1084 -3.75 -62.03 15.90
C ALA A 1084 -2.80 -63.05 15.23
N ASN A 1085 -1.47 -62.85 15.37
CA ASN A 1085 -0.47 -63.79 14.88
C ASN A 1085 -0.49 -65.13 15.62
N GLU A 1086 -0.48 -65.11 16.96
CA GLU A 1086 -0.48 -66.32 17.78
C GLU A 1086 -1.75 -67.17 17.61
N LEU A 1087 -2.90 -66.52 17.43
CA LEU A 1087 -4.20 -67.17 17.30
C LEU A 1087 -4.58 -67.50 15.85
N MET A 1088 -3.75 -67.13 14.87
CA MET A 1088 -4.09 -67.22 13.44
C MET A 1088 -4.56 -68.63 13.03
N THR A 1089 -3.88 -69.67 13.51
CA THR A 1089 -4.22 -71.07 13.21
C THR A 1089 -5.54 -71.48 13.85
N GLU A 1090 -5.78 -71.07 15.10
CA GLU A 1090 -7.02 -71.36 15.83
C GLU A 1090 -8.22 -70.64 15.20
N ILE A 1091 -8.03 -69.38 14.79
CA ILE A 1091 -9.05 -68.58 14.12
C ILE A 1091 -9.38 -69.19 12.76
N GLY A 1092 -8.37 -69.56 11.96
CA GLY A 1092 -8.57 -70.19 10.66
C GLY A 1092 -9.33 -71.53 10.74
N ALA A 1093 -9.20 -72.26 11.84
CA ALA A 1093 -9.96 -73.49 12.10
C ALA A 1093 -11.32 -73.25 12.77
N SER A 1094 -11.55 -72.07 13.33
CA SER A 1094 -12.76 -71.75 14.08
C SER A 1094 -13.96 -71.58 13.16
N LYS A 1095 -15.11 -72.08 13.63
CA LYS A 1095 -16.40 -71.77 13.02
C LYS A 1095 -17.12 -70.65 13.76
N ALA A 1096 -16.67 -70.27 14.95
CA ALA A 1096 -17.42 -69.40 15.87
C ALA A 1096 -17.09 -67.91 15.70
N VAL A 1097 -15.90 -67.59 15.18
CA VAL A 1097 -15.41 -66.22 15.02
C VAL A 1097 -14.88 -65.98 13.61
N THR A 1098 -14.80 -64.70 13.22
CA THR A 1098 -14.17 -64.26 11.97
C THR A 1098 -13.17 -63.15 12.30
N LEU A 1099 -11.94 -63.26 11.79
CA LEU A 1099 -10.94 -62.19 11.86
C LEU A 1099 -11.01 -61.34 10.60
N HIS A 1100 -11.02 -60.03 10.79
CA HIS A 1100 -11.14 -59.03 9.73
C HIS A 1100 -9.90 -58.14 9.72
N LEU A 1101 -9.35 -57.92 8.53
CA LEU A 1101 -8.37 -56.86 8.29
C LEU A 1101 -9.09 -55.52 8.13
N PHE A 1102 -8.65 -54.52 8.87
CA PHE A 1102 -9.25 -53.19 8.87
C PHE A 1102 -8.17 -52.10 8.82
N ALA A 1103 -8.50 -50.98 8.15
CA ALA A 1103 -7.76 -49.73 8.27
C ALA A 1103 -8.74 -48.54 8.15
N PRO A 1104 -8.53 -47.46 8.92
CA PRO A 1104 -9.38 -46.27 8.85
C PRO A 1104 -9.27 -45.57 7.48
N ARG A 1105 -10.39 -45.04 6.97
CA ARG A 1105 -10.40 -44.22 5.74
C ARG A 1105 -9.84 -42.82 6.02
N THR A 1106 -8.53 -42.66 5.85
CA THR A 1106 -7.79 -41.40 6.10
C THR A 1106 -7.56 -40.55 4.84
N ASN A 1107 -7.88 -41.09 3.66
CA ASN A 1107 -7.88 -40.39 2.37
C ASN A 1107 -9.16 -40.76 1.59
N GLN A 1108 -9.83 -39.77 0.99
CA GLN A 1108 -11.09 -39.94 0.26
C GLN A 1108 -10.99 -40.92 -0.92
N VAL A 1109 -9.82 -41.03 -1.57
CA VAL A 1109 -9.60 -41.93 -2.71
C VAL A 1109 -9.62 -43.41 -2.30
N LEU A 1110 -9.39 -43.71 -1.01
CA LEU A 1110 -9.42 -45.08 -0.51
C LEU A 1110 -10.86 -45.56 -0.33
N ARG A 1111 -11.13 -46.82 -0.71
CA ARG A 1111 -12.41 -47.48 -0.43
C ARG A 1111 -12.63 -47.58 1.09
N PRO A 1112 -13.84 -47.29 1.60
CA PRO A 1112 -14.17 -47.53 3.01
C PRO A 1112 -14.08 -49.01 3.37
N LEU A 1113 -13.46 -49.29 4.52
CA LEU A 1113 -13.21 -50.65 5.03
C LEU A 1113 -13.97 -50.97 6.32
N ASP A 1114 -14.83 -50.07 6.77
CA ASP A 1114 -15.67 -50.19 7.97
C ASP A 1114 -16.80 -51.22 7.82
N ASN A 1115 -16.97 -51.80 6.62
CA ASN A 1115 -17.78 -52.99 6.39
C ASN A 1115 -17.05 -54.31 6.72
N LEU A 1116 -15.76 -54.27 7.08
CA LEU A 1116 -14.93 -55.42 7.47
C LEU A 1116 -14.93 -56.58 6.46
N ASP A 1117 -15.06 -56.26 5.18
CA ASP A 1117 -15.19 -57.22 4.07
C ASP A 1117 -13.93 -57.31 3.18
N LEU A 1118 -12.85 -56.58 3.51
CA LEU A 1118 -11.62 -56.54 2.71
C LEU A 1118 -10.91 -57.89 2.66
N TYR A 1119 -10.66 -58.47 3.83
CA TYR A 1119 -9.99 -59.76 3.98
C TYR A 1119 -10.41 -60.40 5.30
N THR A 1120 -10.99 -61.60 5.19
CA THR A 1120 -11.56 -62.33 6.32
C THR A 1120 -10.93 -63.73 6.47
N ILE A 1121 -10.75 -64.14 7.72
CA ILE A 1121 -10.22 -65.46 8.08
C ILE A 1121 -11.18 -66.12 9.07
N PRO A 1122 -11.74 -67.31 8.76
CA PRO A 1122 -11.55 -68.10 7.54
C PRO A 1122 -12.29 -67.53 6.31
N SER A 1123 -11.81 -67.78 5.09
CA SER A 1123 -12.28 -67.16 3.83
C SER A 1123 -13.66 -67.63 3.30
N ALA A 1124 -14.52 -68.23 4.13
CA ALA A 1124 -15.79 -68.84 3.70
C ALA A 1124 -17.04 -68.04 4.18
N PRO A 1125 -18.13 -67.99 3.40
CA PRO A 1125 -19.27 -67.10 3.65
C PRO A 1125 -20.16 -67.68 4.77
N VAL A 1126 -19.87 -67.32 6.01
CA VAL A 1126 -20.90 -67.33 7.07
C VAL A 1126 -21.88 -66.21 6.71
N PRO A 1127 -23.22 -66.37 6.81
CA PRO A 1127 -24.16 -65.29 6.52
C PRO A 1127 -23.76 -64.05 7.32
N PHE A 1128 -23.19 -63.07 6.62
CA PHE A 1128 -22.64 -61.88 7.24
C PHE A 1128 -23.81 -61.12 7.82
N HIS A 1129 -23.93 -61.11 9.15
CA HIS A 1129 -24.88 -60.22 9.79
C HIS A 1129 -24.40 -58.79 9.50
N PRO A 1130 -25.29 -57.90 9.01
CA PRO A 1130 -24.90 -56.52 8.78
C PRO A 1130 -24.34 -55.95 10.09
N ILE A 1131 -23.13 -55.40 10.01
CA ILE A 1131 -22.46 -54.82 11.18
C ILE A 1131 -23.37 -53.73 11.74
N PRO A 1132 -23.70 -53.76 13.04
CA PRO A 1132 -24.51 -52.72 13.64
C PRO A 1132 -23.90 -51.33 13.37
N VAL A 1133 -24.72 -50.38 12.94
CA VAL A 1133 -24.29 -49.01 12.61
C VAL A 1133 -23.46 -48.39 13.74
N ARG A 1134 -23.87 -48.63 14.99
CA ARG A 1134 -23.13 -48.22 16.20
C ARG A 1134 -21.68 -48.74 16.23
N ILE A 1135 -21.46 -50.02 15.94
CA ILE A 1135 -20.10 -50.60 15.93
C ILE A 1135 -19.26 -49.99 14.82
N ARG A 1136 -19.84 -49.73 13.64
CA ARG A 1136 -19.13 -49.03 12.55
C ARG A 1136 -18.68 -47.64 12.98
N ILE A 1137 -19.55 -46.87 13.63
CA ILE A 1137 -19.25 -45.53 14.13
C ILE A 1137 -18.17 -45.58 15.22
N GLU A 1138 -18.31 -46.48 16.20
CA GLU A 1138 -17.31 -46.65 17.27
C GLU A 1138 -15.95 -47.04 16.70
N LEU A 1139 -15.90 -47.99 15.75
CA LEU A 1139 -14.66 -48.40 15.08
C LEU A 1139 -14.04 -47.25 14.29
N MET A 1140 -14.86 -46.49 13.55
CA MET A 1140 -14.45 -45.31 12.79
C MET A 1140 -13.80 -44.24 13.70
N LEU A 1141 -14.48 -43.88 14.80
CA LEU A 1141 -14.00 -42.88 15.74
C LEU A 1141 -12.78 -43.36 16.54
N PHE A 1142 -12.77 -44.62 16.96
CA PHE A 1142 -11.66 -45.20 17.72
C PHE A 1142 -10.37 -45.29 16.88
N SER A 1143 -10.50 -45.62 15.59
CA SER A 1143 -9.36 -45.84 14.70
C SER A 1143 -8.85 -44.59 13.97
N GLY A 1144 -9.59 -43.48 14.03
CA GLY A 1144 -9.18 -42.22 13.41
C GLY A 1144 -9.55 -42.09 11.93
N GLN A 1145 -10.73 -42.55 11.50
CA GLN A 1145 -11.21 -42.35 10.14
C GLN A 1145 -11.74 -40.93 9.92
N HIS A 1146 -11.39 -40.33 8.77
CA HIS A 1146 -11.66 -38.92 8.50
C HIS A 1146 -12.80 -38.68 7.50
N TYR A 1147 -13.08 -39.65 6.63
CA TYR A 1147 -14.06 -39.51 5.55
C TYR A 1147 -15.23 -40.47 5.71
N PHE A 1148 -16.43 -39.93 5.56
CA PHE A 1148 -17.67 -40.70 5.48
C PHE A 1148 -17.85 -41.34 4.10
N ASP A 1149 -18.56 -42.46 4.06
CA ASP A 1149 -18.97 -43.20 2.87
C ASP A 1149 -20.21 -42.59 2.20
N SER A 1150 -21.17 -42.09 3.00
CA SER A 1150 -22.41 -41.52 2.51
C SER A 1150 -22.98 -40.45 3.47
N TYR A 1151 -23.95 -39.68 2.97
CA TYR A 1151 -24.71 -38.73 3.80
C TYR A 1151 -25.46 -39.42 4.95
N ASP A 1152 -25.99 -40.62 4.73
CA ASP A 1152 -26.64 -41.41 5.78
C ASP A 1152 -25.66 -41.79 6.89
N GLN A 1153 -24.40 -42.08 6.55
CA GLN A 1153 -23.36 -42.33 7.55
C GLN A 1153 -23.07 -41.07 8.37
N TYR A 1154 -22.96 -39.92 7.72
CA TYR A 1154 -22.79 -38.62 8.39
C TYR A 1154 -23.94 -38.35 9.38
N VAL A 1155 -25.20 -38.53 8.96
CA VAL A 1155 -26.37 -38.36 9.83
C VAL A 1155 -26.32 -39.33 11.02
N SER A 1156 -25.98 -40.60 10.77
CA SER A 1156 -25.86 -41.61 11.83
C SER A 1156 -24.77 -41.27 12.85
N VAL A 1157 -23.64 -40.71 12.40
CA VAL A 1157 -22.55 -40.24 13.29
C VAL A 1157 -23.00 -39.03 14.11
N CYS A 1158 -23.67 -38.06 13.49
CA CYS A 1158 -24.25 -36.92 14.20
C CYS A 1158 -25.23 -37.38 15.27
N ASP A 1159 -26.13 -38.31 14.94
CA ASP A 1159 -27.09 -38.87 15.87
C ASP A 1159 -26.43 -39.59 17.05
N PHE A 1160 -25.39 -40.39 16.78
CA PHE A 1160 -24.60 -41.07 17.81
C PHE A 1160 -23.88 -40.09 18.76
N LEU A 1161 -23.33 -39.00 18.21
CA LEU A 1161 -22.60 -37.98 18.98
C LEU A 1161 -23.52 -36.91 19.60
N CYS A 1162 -24.84 -37.05 19.47
CA CYS A 1162 -25.82 -36.03 19.88
C CYS A 1162 -25.58 -34.65 19.23
N LEU A 1163 -25.08 -34.63 17.99
CA LEU A 1163 -24.87 -33.43 17.20
C LEU A 1163 -26.05 -33.21 16.25
N ALA A 1164 -26.44 -31.96 16.03
CA ALA A 1164 -27.39 -31.64 14.97
C ALA A 1164 -26.75 -31.95 13.60
N HIS A 1165 -27.52 -32.48 12.66
CA HIS A 1165 -27.10 -32.68 11.27
C HIS A 1165 -27.69 -31.63 10.30
N GLU A 1166 -28.57 -30.76 10.81
CA GLU A 1166 -29.24 -29.67 10.08
C GLU A 1166 -29.01 -28.32 10.78
N ALA A 1167 -29.32 -27.23 10.07
CA ALA A 1167 -29.38 -25.90 10.67
C ALA A 1167 -30.45 -25.85 11.76
N THR A 1168 -30.18 -25.09 12.82
CA THR A 1168 -31.05 -25.05 13.99
C THR A 1168 -32.42 -24.47 13.62
N SER A 1169 -33.46 -25.30 13.66
CA SER A 1169 -34.86 -24.96 13.40
C SER A 1169 -35.77 -25.44 14.54
N GLY A 1170 -36.85 -24.70 14.84
CA GLY A 1170 -37.88 -25.16 15.79
C GLY A 1170 -37.56 -25.07 17.28
N GLY A 1171 -36.74 -24.11 17.73
CA GLY A 1171 -36.58 -23.78 19.16
C GLY A 1171 -35.67 -24.69 19.99
N ARG A 1172 -35.00 -25.68 19.38
CA ARG A 1172 -34.01 -26.54 20.05
C ARG A 1172 -32.77 -25.74 20.47
N ARG A 1173 -32.24 -25.98 21.66
CA ARG A 1173 -30.94 -25.41 22.09
C ARG A 1173 -29.81 -26.28 21.57
N VAL A 1174 -28.98 -25.66 20.72
CA VAL A 1174 -27.80 -26.28 20.11
C VAL A 1174 -26.59 -25.44 20.48
N GLY A 1175 -25.58 -26.09 21.05
CA GLY A 1175 -24.30 -25.48 21.39
C GLY A 1175 -23.52 -25.02 20.15
N PRO A 1176 -22.50 -24.17 20.34
CA PRO A 1176 -21.66 -23.65 19.26
C PRO A 1176 -20.90 -24.73 18.46
N ASP A 1177 -20.66 -25.90 19.05
CA ASP A 1177 -20.05 -27.06 18.40
C ASP A 1177 -21.07 -28.02 17.76
N GLY A 1178 -22.36 -27.65 17.77
CA GLY A 1178 -23.44 -28.45 17.19
C GLY A 1178 -24.06 -29.46 18.17
N PHE A 1179 -23.60 -29.53 19.42
CA PHE A 1179 -24.16 -30.43 20.43
C PHE A 1179 -25.56 -30.02 20.85
N ILE A 1180 -26.50 -30.95 20.84
CA ILE A 1180 -27.90 -30.73 21.25
C ILE A 1180 -27.96 -30.88 22.77
N GLU A 1181 -28.56 -29.92 23.47
CA GLU A 1181 -28.73 -30.02 24.93
C GLU A 1181 -29.57 -31.25 25.32
N PRO A 1182 -29.27 -31.93 26.45
CA PRO A 1182 -29.96 -33.15 26.86
C PRO A 1182 -31.49 -33.04 26.92
N GLU A 1183 -31.97 -31.85 27.28
CA GLU A 1183 -33.40 -31.51 27.44
C GLU A 1183 -34.16 -31.45 26.10
N ASP A 1184 -33.45 -31.21 25.00
CA ASP A 1184 -34.02 -31.01 23.65
C ASP A 1184 -33.72 -32.19 22.70
N HIS A 1185 -33.27 -33.33 23.24
CA HIS A 1185 -33.08 -34.56 22.47
C HIS A 1185 -34.41 -35.16 21.97
N PRO A 1186 -34.41 -35.87 20.82
CA PRO A 1186 -35.60 -36.53 20.29
C PRO A 1186 -36.21 -37.52 21.31
N PRO A 1187 -37.54 -37.51 21.53
CA PRO A 1187 -38.19 -38.43 22.46
C PRO A 1187 -38.04 -39.89 21.99
N GLY A 1188 -37.66 -40.79 22.89
CA GLY A 1188 -37.53 -42.24 22.63
C GLY A 1188 -36.10 -42.80 22.57
N ARG A 1189 -35.06 -41.99 22.79
CA ARG A 1189 -33.68 -42.48 22.94
C ARG A 1189 -33.45 -43.09 24.34
N ASP A 1190 -32.72 -44.20 24.40
CA ASP A 1190 -32.30 -44.84 25.65
C ASP A 1190 -31.31 -43.92 26.40
N ALA A 1191 -31.58 -43.62 27.67
CA ALA A 1191 -30.75 -42.76 28.51
C ALA A 1191 -29.29 -43.27 28.66
N SER A 1192 -29.05 -44.57 28.45
CA SER A 1192 -27.71 -45.17 28.47
C SER A 1192 -26.91 -44.96 27.17
N SER A 1193 -27.52 -44.37 26.15
CA SER A 1193 -26.95 -44.14 24.81
C SER A 1193 -26.74 -42.67 24.46
N ILE A 1194 -26.91 -41.76 25.42
CA ILE A 1194 -26.91 -40.31 25.23
C ILE A 1194 -25.70 -39.70 25.94
N PHE A 1195 -24.93 -38.88 25.22
CA PHE A 1195 -23.89 -38.05 25.82
C PHE A 1195 -24.50 -36.94 26.70
N ARG A 1196 -24.00 -36.78 27.92
CA ARG A 1196 -24.43 -35.70 28.85
C ARG A 1196 -23.68 -34.39 28.65
N GLU A 1197 -22.47 -34.49 28.10
CA GLU A 1197 -21.58 -33.37 27.76
C GLU A 1197 -21.03 -33.60 26.34
N SER A 1198 -20.63 -32.52 25.67
CA SER A 1198 -20.22 -32.59 24.27
C SER A 1198 -18.96 -33.44 24.06
N PRO A 1199 -19.00 -34.52 23.25
CA PRO A 1199 -17.83 -35.34 22.97
C PRO A 1199 -16.85 -34.69 21.96
N VAL A 1200 -17.21 -33.53 21.39
CA VAL A 1200 -16.46 -32.91 20.28
C VAL A 1200 -15.03 -32.59 20.67
N ARG A 1201 -14.79 -32.01 21.85
CA ARG A 1201 -13.44 -31.61 22.28
C ARG A 1201 -12.53 -32.83 22.52
N PHE A 1202 -13.09 -33.89 23.10
CA PHE A 1202 -12.41 -35.18 23.24
C PHE A 1202 -12.00 -35.73 21.88
N LEU A 1203 -12.95 -35.79 20.93
CA LEU A 1203 -12.67 -36.30 19.58
C LEU A 1203 -11.65 -35.46 18.83
N LYS A 1204 -11.66 -34.12 18.95
CA LYS A 1204 -10.64 -33.26 18.34
C LYS A 1204 -9.24 -33.60 18.83
N VAL A 1205 -9.05 -33.71 20.15
CA VAL A 1205 -7.74 -34.04 20.74
C VAL A 1205 -7.32 -35.46 20.36
N LEU A 1206 -8.27 -36.41 20.38
CA LEU A 1206 -8.02 -37.79 19.94
C LEU A 1206 -7.52 -37.83 18.48
N MET A 1207 -8.21 -37.17 17.55
CA MET A 1207 -7.90 -37.23 16.13
C MET A 1207 -6.59 -36.50 15.78
N THR A 1208 -6.37 -35.32 16.37
CA THR A 1208 -5.24 -34.45 16.01
C THR A 1208 -3.99 -34.79 16.79
N GLN A 1209 -4.06 -34.85 18.13
CA GLN A 1209 -2.88 -34.98 19.00
C GLN A 1209 -2.48 -36.45 19.19
N VAL A 1210 -3.45 -37.30 19.55
CA VAL A 1210 -3.18 -38.70 19.91
C VAL A 1210 -2.91 -39.54 18.65
N LEU A 1211 -3.85 -39.58 17.70
CA LEU A 1211 -3.76 -40.49 16.56
C LEU A 1211 -2.85 -39.97 15.43
N ARG A 1212 -2.57 -38.66 15.36
CA ARG A 1212 -1.77 -38.06 14.27
C ARG A 1212 -0.65 -37.13 14.70
N SER A 1213 -0.28 -37.09 15.98
CA SER A 1213 0.88 -36.33 16.46
C SER A 1213 0.87 -34.84 16.06
N GLY A 1214 -0.30 -34.22 16.09
CA GLY A 1214 -0.50 -32.79 15.79
C GLY A 1214 -0.75 -32.45 14.32
N ARG A 1215 -0.98 -33.44 13.44
CA ARG A 1215 -1.35 -33.15 12.03
C ARG A 1215 -2.80 -32.71 11.91
N ASP A 1216 -3.02 -31.75 11.04
CA ASP A 1216 -4.34 -31.17 10.79
C ASP A 1216 -5.29 -32.13 10.04
N ILE A 1217 -6.56 -32.11 10.44
CA ILE A 1217 -7.69 -32.84 9.83
C ILE A 1217 -8.85 -31.91 9.47
N GLU A 1218 -8.70 -30.60 9.65
CA GLU A 1218 -9.75 -29.59 9.55
C GLU A 1218 -10.52 -29.64 8.22
N LYS A 1219 -9.85 -29.93 7.09
CA LYS A 1219 -10.48 -30.01 5.76
C LYS A 1219 -11.21 -31.33 5.47
N THR A 1220 -11.10 -32.33 6.36
CA THR A 1220 -11.75 -33.64 6.18
C THR A 1220 -13.23 -33.61 6.58
N HIS A 1221 -14.02 -34.62 6.21
CA HIS A 1221 -15.44 -34.66 6.57
C HIS A 1221 -15.65 -34.68 8.10
N LEU A 1222 -14.89 -35.52 8.81
CA LEU A 1222 -14.93 -35.57 10.28
C LEU A 1222 -14.38 -34.29 10.90
N GLY A 1223 -13.29 -33.72 10.37
CA GLY A 1223 -12.75 -32.45 10.85
C GLY A 1223 -13.77 -31.32 10.77
N ARG A 1224 -14.43 -31.16 9.60
CA ARG A 1224 -15.52 -30.20 9.40
C ARG A 1224 -16.66 -30.40 10.39
N LEU A 1225 -17.10 -31.65 10.61
CA LEU A 1225 -18.12 -31.98 11.61
C LEU A 1225 -17.69 -31.55 13.02
N LEU A 1226 -16.46 -31.86 13.43
CA LEU A 1226 -15.94 -31.49 14.75
C LEU A 1226 -15.75 -29.97 14.91
N GLU A 1227 -15.57 -29.23 13.81
CA GLU A 1227 -15.62 -27.77 13.80
C GLU A 1227 -17.04 -27.18 13.81
N GLY A 1228 -18.07 -28.03 13.85
CA GLY A 1228 -19.47 -27.63 13.86
C GLY A 1228 -20.03 -27.27 12.48
N VAL A 1229 -19.28 -27.50 11.40
CA VAL A 1229 -19.69 -27.24 10.01
C VAL A 1229 -20.71 -28.29 9.57
N LEU A 1230 -21.77 -27.84 8.90
CA LEU A 1230 -22.77 -28.71 8.28
C LEU A 1230 -22.23 -29.27 6.95
N LEU A 1231 -22.37 -30.58 6.75
CA LEU A 1231 -22.11 -31.22 5.47
C LEU A 1231 -23.42 -31.40 4.71
N THR A 1232 -23.36 -31.24 3.38
CA THR A 1232 -24.46 -31.49 2.44
C THR A 1232 -24.23 -32.80 1.68
N SER A 1233 -25.24 -33.29 0.95
CA SER A 1233 -25.07 -34.47 0.08
C SER A 1233 -23.97 -34.24 -0.98
N GLN A 1234 -23.88 -33.02 -1.52
CA GLN A 1234 -22.85 -32.65 -2.49
C GLN A 1234 -21.43 -32.74 -1.95
N ASP A 1235 -21.23 -32.54 -0.64
CA ASP A 1235 -19.91 -32.69 -0.01
C ASP A 1235 -19.45 -34.17 0.02
N LEU A 1236 -20.39 -35.13 -0.08
CA LEU A 1236 -20.14 -36.56 0.14
C LEU A 1236 -20.28 -37.40 -1.15
N ASP A 1237 -20.99 -36.90 -2.16
CA ASP A 1237 -21.26 -37.60 -3.44
C ASP A 1237 -20.13 -37.47 -4.49
N SER A 1238 -18.88 -37.22 -4.08
CA SER A 1238 -17.76 -36.89 -4.99
C SER A 1238 -16.61 -37.89 -5.05
#